data_AF-A0A016WV90-F1
#
_entry.id   AF-A0A016WV90-F1
#
_cell.length_a   1.000
_cell.length_b   1.000
_cell.length_c   1.000
_cell.angle_alpha   90.00
_cell.angle_beta   90.00
_cell.angle_gamma   90.00
#
_symmetry.space_group_name_H-M   'P 1'
#
loop_
_entity.id
_entity.type
_entity.pdbx_description
1 polymer ?
#
loop_
_entity_poly.entity_id
_entity_poly.type
_entity_poly.pdbx_seq_one_letter_code
_entity_poly.pdbx_strand_id
1 'polypeptide(L)'
;MRRLGRKNLDLASIRHAVMQRTVTVSVIGVSGREAVKGSKGVGKSLICNRFVRGDFDDFFPEHCSVLSQTDFGGSPVINNDHWLYWGERQISLDDAGGPVTIRVIEQTEFLDDETYEPIAGPSTSEPYAKRCCQIRLESRDKLMYIQKEQLGLEAEFDQHVLPDGKCTVDAFIFVFDSSRTEGRTFESQCSTSSTILTNVIKTKKPVVVAFSQADNADEEARKALHALLNKKELKSTHITVVEVSALMNVNVDELFVTAACLASRSKLRLKIQPFSDAVKVVTERNREVRIAFTRLLQALLPVESWPSIRLSWSRLVSERCLERQPDYCNFVRIYGEATAKKVYDTHVNEAREHWMAARLRALLPNLPRVFATLLDKTDVAQLSWSAANHLIHSHPLFDEFFQPLGQLGKQLDPLPADQARRMTQSASVDHRIPAEILLRHEARQAFEAYQKAVETEQRKERLEEEFEFLLSDTPQVTPGKPLQDVSIFLQGFSAYESLPPSQAAMVYDRFQHDLLKRAEIEFRECLLENIELFIDVVRTSRTEFKNDHLLISEREMLRIKEFLQDDIRYRQLSRLFELRDSIIRRFISFLARPATNDCPAFSACAQHAINDAIGMFFQRKKQCDFSVSHLVDISVHGEMAMVAQFITDINVLLHNEPFLTASGPATIRCYGAEELEEGKNSSRTQLFLLDSSSSLEYARECTSKFCLGSSTATLGTASEPLPPVYVLVCDPGHYDLLPYLHQQGLVLAENTCGIFIGAGSSESETGDWSRTSDCSSIFGRDQLLRICDTVCASQLDRRGALKIQLSVLCADPFPLDSLLIAVLGIDNEVLRAIRDPSQIGVGIVPVDVHFNEQRFSVDLHVGAYHSWLTAKAVNSTHGHVVVYSARRAASFAHARAAVSRVLDDGCRTLTGKAILLVAVADMQDYFSDEVNF
;
A
#
# COMPACT_ATOMS: atom_id res chain seq x y z
N MET A 1 -4.98 23.44 74.46
CA MET A 1 -5.05 22.42 75.54
C MET A 1 -4.10 21.29 75.15
N ARG A 2 -3.12 20.77 75.89
CA ARG A 2 -2.62 20.92 77.27
C ARG A 2 -1.08 20.88 77.21
N ARG A 3 -0.44 21.73 78.03
CA ARG A 3 0.98 21.68 78.41
C ARG A 3 1.21 20.58 79.47
N LEU A 4 2.38 19.96 79.42
CA LEU A 4 3.21 19.40 80.52
C LEU A 4 4.51 18.93 79.81
N GLY A 5 5.73 19.43 80.04
CA GLY A 5 6.33 19.99 81.23
C GLY A 5 7.24 18.95 81.89
N ARG A 6 8.49 18.81 81.40
CA ARG A 6 9.60 18.23 82.21
C ARG A 6 10.87 19.03 82.00
N LYS A 7 11.45 19.36 83.15
CA LYS A 7 12.49 20.36 83.41
C LYS A 7 13.89 19.85 83.11
N ASN A 8 14.74 20.82 82.79
CA ASN A 8 16.18 20.88 82.95
C ASN A 8 16.77 19.96 84.03
N LEU A 9 17.79 19.22 83.62
CA LEU A 9 18.92 18.84 84.46
C LEU A 9 20.18 19.36 83.75
N ASP A 10 20.68 20.48 84.28
CA ASP A 10 22.05 20.93 84.07
C ASP A 10 23.01 19.82 84.47
N LEU A 11 23.77 19.33 83.50
CA LEU A 11 25.04 18.63 83.69
C LEU A 11 26.08 19.35 82.85
N ALA A 12 26.28 20.63 83.16
CA ALA A 12 27.51 21.32 82.87
C ALA A 12 28.58 20.85 83.87
N SER A 13 29.72 20.45 83.31
CA SER A 13 31.06 20.38 83.89
C SER A 13 31.70 18.99 83.84
N ILE A 14 32.86 18.98 83.17
CA ILE A 14 33.87 17.93 83.03
C ILE A 14 33.60 16.90 81.92
N ARG A 15 33.51 17.39 80.68
CA ARG A 15 34.11 16.67 79.54
C ARG A 15 35.20 17.57 78.99
N HIS A 16 36.45 17.08 78.98
CA HIS A 16 37.58 17.73 78.33
C HIS A 16 37.14 18.19 76.93
N ALA A 17 36.96 19.50 76.74
CA ALA A 17 36.94 20.08 75.41
C ALA A 17 38.33 19.80 74.81
N VAL A 18 38.42 18.80 73.94
CA VAL A 18 39.54 18.71 73.02
C VAL A 18 39.41 19.95 72.15
N MET A 19 40.07 21.04 72.53
CA MET A 19 40.21 22.22 71.67
C MET A 19 40.74 21.70 70.34
N GLN A 20 39.92 21.80 69.27
CA GLN A 20 40.39 21.58 67.91
C GLN A 20 41.59 22.51 67.70
N ARG A 21 42.76 21.91 67.51
CA ARG A 21 43.99 22.68 67.36
C ARG A 21 43.98 23.31 65.97
N THR A 22 43.78 24.62 65.92
CA THR A 22 43.86 25.39 64.68
C THR A 22 45.28 25.87 64.49
N VAL A 23 45.86 25.63 63.31
CA VAL A 23 47.19 26.11 62.91
C VAL A 23 47.01 27.12 61.79
N THR A 24 47.51 28.35 61.99
CA THR A 24 47.47 29.37 60.94
C THR A 24 48.75 29.34 60.11
N VAL A 25 48.61 29.04 58.82
CA VAL A 25 49.72 28.99 57.87
C VAL A 25 49.67 30.20 56.96
N SER A 26 50.74 31.00 56.95
CA SER A 26 50.90 32.14 56.06
C SER A 26 51.73 31.75 54.83
N VAL A 27 51.12 31.80 53.66
CA VAL A 27 51.75 31.56 52.37
C VAL A 27 52.33 32.87 51.85
N ILE A 28 53.63 32.86 51.58
CA ILE A 28 54.44 34.01 51.20
C ILE A 28 55.31 33.63 49.99
N GLY A 29 55.92 34.59 49.32
CA GLY A 29 56.75 34.37 48.12
C GLY A 29 56.98 35.68 47.39
N VAL A 30 57.57 35.69 46.20
CA VAL A 30 57.71 36.95 45.44
C VAL A 30 56.32 37.50 45.06
N SER A 31 56.08 38.78 45.36
CA SER A 31 54.84 39.52 45.07
C SER A 31 55.17 41.00 44.81
N GLY A 32 54.33 41.68 44.05
CA GLY A 32 54.49 43.10 43.74
C GLY A 32 54.21 43.42 42.28
N ARG A 33 54.84 44.51 41.79
CA ARG A 33 54.75 44.98 40.40
C ARG A 33 55.29 43.94 39.41
N GLU A 34 54.91 44.09 38.15
CA GLU A 34 55.39 43.22 37.07
C GLU A 34 56.92 43.21 36.94
N ALA A 35 57.60 44.33 37.20
CA ALA A 35 59.07 44.38 37.24
C ALA A 35 59.71 43.49 38.33
N VAL A 36 58.96 43.09 39.36
CA VAL A 36 59.42 42.24 40.47
C VAL A 36 58.93 40.81 40.30
N LYS A 37 57.63 40.63 40.06
CA LYS A 37 57.02 39.29 39.96
C LYS A 37 57.11 38.70 38.54
N GLY A 38 57.40 39.49 37.51
CA GLY A 38 57.28 39.08 36.11
C GLY A 38 55.82 39.05 35.62
N SER A 39 55.60 38.44 34.46
CA SER A 39 54.27 38.35 33.82
C SER A 39 53.27 37.48 34.61
N LYS A 40 53.75 36.61 35.51
CA LYS A 40 52.92 35.75 36.36
C LYS A 40 53.45 35.68 37.80
N GLY A 41 52.53 35.59 38.76
CA GLY A 41 52.89 35.38 40.17
C GLY A 41 53.51 34.00 40.40
N VAL A 42 54.21 33.81 41.53
CA VAL A 42 54.88 32.53 41.86
C VAL A 42 53.93 31.35 42.14
N GLY A 43 52.61 31.54 42.09
CA GLY A 43 51.62 30.47 42.33
C GLY A 43 51.09 30.35 43.77
N LYS A 44 51.25 31.39 44.60
CA LYS A 44 50.73 31.42 46.00
C LYS A 44 49.21 31.15 46.04
N SER A 45 48.44 31.95 45.31
CA SER A 45 46.98 31.85 45.26
C SER A 45 46.50 30.47 44.78
N LEU A 46 47.15 29.89 43.76
CA LEU A 46 46.80 28.56 43.25
C LEU A 46 47.01 27.46 44.28
N ILE A 47 48.12 27.51 45.03
CA ILE A 47 48.41 26.55 46.11
C ILE A 47 47.38 26.70 47.25
N CYS A 48 47.04 27.93 47.62
CA CYS A 48 46.03 28.20 48.65
C CYS A 48 44.63 27.72 48.20
N ASN A 49 44.23 28.07 46.98
CA ASN A 49 42.97 27.68 46.39
C ASN A 49 42.86 26.15 46.32
N ARG A 50 43.84 25.45 45.73
CA ARG A 50 43.83 23.99 45.63
C ARG A 50 43.80 23.31 46.98
N PHE A 51 44.46 23.87 47.99
CA PHE A 51 44.43 23.29 49.33
C PHE A 51 43.07 23.46 49.99
N VAL A 52 42.49 24.66 49.99
CA VAL A 52 41.21 24.89 50.69
C VAL A 52 40.04 24.27 49.90
N ARG A 53 40.09 24.36 48.57
CA ARG A 53 39.09 23.88 47.61
C ARG A 53 39.75 22.88 46.67
N GLY A 54 39.85 21.64 47.14
CA GLY A 54 40.57 20.57 46.45
C GLY A 54 39.85 20.03 45.22
N ASP A 55 38.54 20.21 45.14
CA ASP A 55 37.68 19.64 44.12
C ASP A 55 37.85 20.41 42.80
N PHE A 56 37.61 19.74 41.67
CA PHE A 56 37.90 20.31 40.35
C PHE A 56 37.07 21.55 40.04
N ASP A 57 35.75 21.48 40.26
CA ASP A 57 34.82 22.57 39.93
C ASP A 57 34.96 23.79 40.87
N ASP A 58 35.58 23.60 42.04
CA ASP A 58 35.84 24.67 43.02
C ASP A 58 37.26 25.28 42.90
N PHE A 59 38.08 24.76 41.98
CA PHE A 59 39.44 25.24 41.74
C PHE A 59 39.49 26.25 40.60
N PHE A 60 40.04 27.42 40.88
CA PHE A 60 40.19 28.51 39.91
C PHE A 60 41.65 28.59 39.45
N PRO A 61 41.95 28.43 38.15
CA PRO A 61 43.32 28.42 37.64
C PRO A 61 43.95 29.81 37.53
N GLU A 62 43.18 30.88 37.74
CA GLU A 62 43.63 32.25 37.60
C GLU A 62 43.16 33.12 38.77
N HIS A 63 44.10 33.85 39.37
CA HIS A 63 43.82 34.81 40.43
C HIS A 63 44.61 36.10 40.16
N CYS A 64 43.88 37.18 39.86
CA CYS A 64 44.49 38.47 39.56
C CYS A 64 44.73 39.28 40.84
N SER A 65 45.91 39.89 40.97
CA SER A 65 46.25 40.82 42.06
C SER A 65 46.12 42.29 41.66
N VAL A 66 45.46 42.58 40.53
CA VAL A 66 45.18 43.95 40.06
C VAL A 66 43.69 44.23 40.31
N LEU A 67 43.42 45.25 41.11
CA LEU A 67 42.11 45.58 41.67
C LEU A 67 41.82 47.07 41.50
N SER A 68 40.54 47.41 41.44
CA SER A 68 40.13 48.81 41.58
C SER A 68 40.25 49.27 43.04
N GLN A 69 40.33 50.58 43.28
CA GLN A 69 40.31 51.10 44.65
C GLN A 69 39.01 50.75 45.38
N THR A 70 37.90 50.67 44.65
CA THR A 70 36.60 50.25 45.19
C THR A 70 36.64 48.82 45.67
N ASP A 71 37.23 47.90 44.91
CA ASP A 71 37.37 46.50 45.33
C ASP A 71 38.30 46.36 46.55
N PHE A 72 39.40 47.11 46.54
CA PHE A 72 40.41 47.05 47.60
C PHE A 72 39.85 47.52 48.95
N GLY A 73 39.14 48.64 48.97
CA GLY A 73 38.65 49.25 50.21
C GLY A 73 37.18 48.99 50.56
N GLY A 74 36.34 48.71 49.55
CA GLY A 74 34.91 48.49 49.70
C GLY A 74 34.51 47.03 49.93
N SER A 75 35.33 46.07 49.49
CA SER A 75 35.04 44.65 49.72
C SER A 75 35.52 44.20 51.11
N PRO A 76 34.68 43.52 51.92
CA PRO A 76 35.11 42.88 53.17
C PRO A 76 36.04 41.67 52.94
N VAL A 77 36.22 41.20 51.70
CA VAL A 77 37.16 40.11 51.37
C VAL A 77 38.60 40.64 51.38
N ILE A 78 38.86 41.73 50.65
CA ILE A 78 40.17 42.40 50.62
C ILE A 78 40.36 43.24 51.88
N ASN A 79 39.34 43.99 52.29
CA ASN A 79 39.24 44.73 53.54
C ASN A 79 40.41 45.70 53.79
N ASN A 80 40.86 46.41 52.76
CA ASN A 80 42.03 47.31 52.78
C ASN A 80 43.36 46.60 53.10
N ASP A 81 43.43 45.27 53.00
CA ASP A 81 44.63 44.50 53.29
C ASP A 81 45.36 44.04 52.04
N HIS A 82 46.68 43.91 52.15
CA HIS A 82 47.50 43.18 51.18
C HIS A 82 47.69 41.69 51.53
N TRP A 83 46.69 41.10 52.15
CA TRP A 83 46.65 39.67 52.42
C TRP A 83 45.24 39.13 52.30
N LEU A 84 45.13 37.86 51.91
CA LEU A 84 43.88 37.14 51.72
C LEU A 84 43.70 36.10 52.80
N TYR A 85 42.47 35.97 53.30
CA TYR A 85 42.05 34.84 54.09
C TYR A 85 41.42 33.81 53.15
N TRP A 86 42.06 32.66 52.95
CA TRP A 86 41.58 31.66 51.99
C TRP A 86 40.55 30.70 52.57
N GLY A 87 40.41 30.66 53.89
CA GLY A 87 39.52 29.75 54.60
C GLY A 87 40.26 28.80 55.53
N GLU A 88 39.54 27.80 55.99
CA GLU A 88 40.01 26.77 56.90
C GLU A 88 39.69 25.38 56.33
N ARG A 89 40.65 24.46 56.39
CA ARG A 89 40.44 23.05 56.01
C ARG A 89 40.86 22.14 57.15
N GLN A 90 39.99 21.19 57.49
CA GLN A 90 40.26 20.17 58.49
C GLN A 90 40.98 18.98 57.84
N ILE A 91 42.13 18.58 58.39
CA ILE A 91 42.91 17.43 57.94
C ILE A 91 43.15 16.47 59.09
N SER A 92 43.03 15.17 58.83
CA SER A 92 43.41 14.11 59.75
C SER A 92 44.91 13.83 59.61
N LEU A 93 45.65 14.01 60.71
CA LEU A 93 47.12 13.86 60.69
C LEU A 93 47.60 12.42 60.87
N ASP A 94 46.75 11.46 61.29
CA ASP A 94 46.98 10.00 61.36
C ASP A 94 45.72 9.32 61.95
N ASP A 95 45.58 7.98 61.86
CA ASP A 95 44.47 7.21 62.48
C ASP A 95 44.40 7.33 64.02
N ALA A 96 45.49 7.75 64.68
CA ALA A 96 45.58 7.95 66.14
C ALA A 96 45.60 9.44 66.56
N GLY A 97 45.64 10.37 65.60
CA GLY A 97 45.70 11.81 65.85
C GLY A 97 44.35 12.48 65.65
N GLY A 98 43.92 13.33 66.58
CA GLY A 98 42.73 14.15 66.39
C GLY A 98 42.86 15.08 65.17
N PRO A 99 41.74 15.48 64.56
CA PRO A 99 41.77 16.36 63.39
C PRO A 99 42.39 17.73 63.71
N VAL A 100 43.17 18.25 62.78
CA VAL A 100 43.78 19.59 62.86
C VAL A 100 43.15 20.49 61.80
N THR A 101 42.75 21.68 62.22
CA THR A 101 42.22 22.70 61.32
C THR A 101 43.38 23.58 60.85
N ILE A 102 43.60 23.66 59.54
CA ILE A 102 44.63 24.53 58.96
C ILE A 102 43.92 25.75 58.38
N ARG A 103 44.22 26.92 58.96
CA ARG A 103 43.78 28.22 58.46
C ARG A 103 44.82 28.75 57.48
N VAL A 104 44.38 29.14 56.28
CA VAL A 104 45.29 29.58 55.22
C VAL A 104 45.18 31.08 55.00
N ILE A 105 46.33 31.76 55.11
CA ILE A 105 46.51 33.16 54.78
C ILE A 105 47.47 33.26 53.60
N GLU A 106 47.20 34.13 52.65
CA GLU A 106 48.17 34.52 51.61
C GLU A 106 48.61 35.96 51.82
N GLN A 107 49.92 36.19 51.96
CA GLN A 107 50.49 37.53 51.89
C GLN A 107 50.78 37.87 50.44
N THR A 108 50.27 38.99 49.96
CA THR A 108 50.42 39.42 48.57
C THR A 108 50.65 40.93 48.47
N GLU A 109 50.57 41.47 47.26
CA GLU A 109 50.56 42.91 47.00
C GLU A 109 49.56 43.19 45.88
N PHE A 110 48.58 44.02 46.19
CA PHE A 110 47.51 44.39 45.26
C PHE A 110 47.91 45.68 44.56
N LEU A 111 47.74 45.69 43.25
CA LEU A 111 48.06 46.82 42.38
C LEU A 111 46.77 47.47 41.93
N ASP A 112 46.80 48.79 41.82
CA ASP A 112 45.73 49.61 41.27
C ASP A 112 45.60 49.34 39.76
N ASP A 113 44.39 49.21 39.24
CA ASP A 113 44.12 48.87 37.84
C ASP A 113 44.35 50.04 36.87
N GLU A 114 44.38 51.27 37.35
CA GLU A 114 44.70 52.46 36.54
C GLU A 114 46.20 52.76 36.53
N THR A 115 46.85 52.69 37.69
CA THR A 115 48.25 53.12 37.86
C THR A 115 49.25 51.97 37.87
N TYR A 116 48.82 50.73 38.08
CA TYR A 116 49.66 49.54 38.28
C TYR A 116 50.66 49.66 39.45
N GLU A 117 50.42 50.61 40.34
CA GLU A 117 51.17 50.84 41.57
C GLU A 117 50.49 50.14 42.75
N PRO A 118 51.22 49.75 43.82
CA PRO A 118 50.59 49.20 45.02
C PRO A 118 49.56 50.16 45.62
N ILE A 119 48.31 49.69 45.80
CA ILE A 119 47.21 50.49 46.36
C ILE A 119 47.56 50.88 47.80
N ALA A 120 47.43 52.15 48.19
CA ALA A 120 47.76 52.58 49.54
C ALA A 120 46.79 51.96 50.58
N GLY A 121 47.34 51.26 51.58
CA GLY A 121 46.59 50.66 52.68
C GLY A 121 47.28 50.86 54.03
N PRO A 122 46.71 50.38 55.14
CA PRO A 122 47.23 50.60 56.49
C PRO A 122 48.66 50.07 56.71
N SER A 123 49.10 49.12 55.88
CA SER A 123 50.38 48.43 55.98
C SER A 123 51.35 48.71 54.83
N THR A 124 51.02 49.57 53.86
CA THR A 124 51.88 49.81 52.68
C THR A 124 53.08 50.69 52.92
N SER A 125 53.18 51.35 54.07
CA SER A 125 54.39 52.09 54.46
C SER A 125 55.61 51.18 54.64
N GLU A 126 55.40 49.88 54.86
CA GLU A 126 56.47 48.88 54.94
C GLU A 126 56.66 48.13 53.61
N PRO A 127 57.91 47.91 53.16
CA PRO A 127 58.17 47.06 52.00
C PRO A 127 57.62 45.65 52.17
N TYR A 128 57.10 45.06 51.10
CA TYR A 128 56.52 43.71 51.09
C TYR A 128 57.39 42.66 51.80
N ALA A 129 58.71 42.68 51.59
CA ALA A 129 59.64 41.71 52.19
C ALA A 129 59.69 41.72 53.73
N LYS A 130 59.21 42.79 54.39
CA LYS A 130 58.98 42.84 55.84
C LYS A 130 57.53 42.55 56.18
N ARG A 131 56.58 43.16 55.45
CA ARG A 131 55.13 43.03 55.65
C ARG A 131 54.68 41.57 55.62
N CYS A 132 55.13 40.78 54.65
CA CYS A 132 54.76 39.37 54.51
C CYS A 132 55.23 38.47 55.68
N CYS A 133 56.14 38.95 56.53
CA CYS A 133 56.65 38.21 57.68
C CYS A 133 55.91 38.54 58.99
N GLN A 134 54.87 39.40 58.94
CA GLN A 134 54.09 39.76 60.12
C GLN A 134 53.35 38.53 60.68
N ILE A 135 53.48 38.32 61.99
CA ILE A 135 52.90 37.15 62.68
C ILE A 135 51.57 37.44 63.35
N ARG A 136 51.16 38.71 63.49
CA ARG A 136 49.86 39.10 64.04
C ARG A 136 49.15 39.89 62.96
N LEU A 137 47.99 39.40 62.53
CA LEU A 137 47.17 40.02 61.50
C LEU A 137 45.81 40.35 62.10
N GLU A 138 45.34 41.57 61.87
CA GLU A 138 44.07 42.08 62.38
C GLU A 138 43.32 42.71 61.23
N SER A 139 42.10 42.25 60.99
CA SER A 139 41.20 42.72 59.94
C SER A 139 39.78 42.31 60.33
N ARG A 140 39.01 43.27 60.84
CA ARG A 140 37.66 43.02 61.37
C ARG A 140 36.72 42.64 60.24
N ASP A 141 35.87 41.65 60.50
CA ASP A 141 34.86 41.19 59.55
C ASP A 141 35.42 40.70 58.19
N LYS A 142 36.72 40.37 58.14
CA LYS A 142 37.37 39.91 56.92
C LYS A 142 36.74 38.62 56.41
N LEU A 143 36.24 38.64 55.17
CA LEU A 143 35.64 37.48 54.52
C LEU A 143 36.68 36.61 53.81
N MET A 144 36.38 35.32 53.75
CA MET A 144 37.13 34.35 52.98
C MET A 144 37.11 34.70 51.48
N TYR A 145 38.27 34.64 50.85
CA TYR A 145 38.46 34.81 49.42
C TYR A 145 38.21 33.50 48.66
N ILE A 146 37.46 33.61 47.56
CA ILE A 146 37.18 32.54 46.61
C ILE A 146 37.86 32.84 45.27
N GLN A 147 37.45 33.95 44.64
CA GLN A 147 37.94 34.43 43.33
C GLN A 147 37.71 35.94 43.19
N LYS A 148 38.18 36.57 42.11
CA LYS A 148 38.07 38.03 41.92
C LYS A 148 36.62 38.47 41.71
N GLU A 149 35.82 37.66 41.04
CA GLU A 149 34.42 37.90 40.70
C GLU A 149 33.51 37.99 41.95
N GLN A 150 34.00 37.51 43.10
CA GLN A 150 33.33 37.65 44.39
C GLN A 150 33.30 39.11 44.89
N LEU A 151 34.27 39.93 44.48
CA LEU A 151 34.43 41.28 45.00
C LEU A 151 33.28 42.16 44.49
N GLY A 152 32.49 42.73 45.42
CA GLY A 152 31.26 43.47 45.13
C GLY A 152 30.00 42.62 44.94
N LEU A 153 30.14 41.27 44.93
CA LEU A 153 29.04 40.31 44.83
C LEU A 153 29.08 39.28 45.97
N GLU A 154 29.59 39.66 47.14
CA GLU A 154 29.90 38.73 48.24
C GLU A 154 28.67 37.96 48.74
N ALA A 155 27.45 38.46 48.52
CA ALA A 155 26.20 37.81 48.89
C ALA A 155 25.84 36.59 48.03
N GLU A 156 26.43 36.46 46.84
CA GLU A 156 26.18 35.34 45.90
C GLU A 156 27.13 34.15 46.16
N PHE A 157 28.09 34.31 47.07
CA PHE A 157 29.13 33.33 47.39
C PHE A 157 29.09 32.90 48.86
N ASP A 158 29.73 31.77 49.17
CA ASP A 158 29.82 31.27 50.55
C ASP A 158 30.59 32.23 51.47
N GLN A 159 29.91 32.71 52.52
CA GLN A 159 30.44 33.69 53.45
C GLN A 159 31.01 33.03 54.71
N HIS A 160 32.34 32.95 54.77
CA HIS A 160 33.07 32.55 55.96
C HIS A 160 33.93 33.70 56.48
N VAL A 161 33.53 34.27 57.62
CA VAL A 161 34.27 35.37 58.27
C VAL A 161 35.50 34.80 59.00
N LEU A 162 36.61 35.52 58.97
CA LEU A 162 37.78 35.24 59.80
C LEU A 162 37.39 35.32 61.29
N PRO A 163 37.56 34.25 62.07
CA PRO A 163 37.20 34.25 63.49
C PRO A 163 37.90 35.38 64.26
N ASP A 164 37.14 36.07 65.11
CA ASP A 164 37.59 37.20 65.95
C ASP A 164 38.19 38.41 65.20
N GLY A 165 38.15 38.43 63.87
CA GLY A 165 38.77 39.47 63.04
C GLY A 165 40.29 39.58 63.21
N LYS A 166 40.94 38.53 63.73
CA LYS A 166 42.40 38.52 63.96
C LYS A 166 42.94 37.09 63.95
N CYS A 167 44.19 36.93 63.51
CA CYS A 167 44.89 35.65 63.59
C CYS A 167 46.38 35.82 63.88
N THR A 168 46.98 34.78 64.48
CA THR A 168 48.44 34.71 64.70
C THR A 168 49.02 33.61 63.83
N VAL A 169 50.07 33.92 63.08
CA VAL A 169 50.75 32.98 62.18
C VAL A 169 51.59 31.98 63.00
N ASP A 170 51.41 30.70 62.71
CA ASP A 170 52.09 29.57 63.37
C ASP A 170 53.19 28.96 62.50
N ALA A 171 53.04 28.99 61.17
CA ALA A 171 54.03 28.55 60.20
C ALA A 171 53.98 29.39 58.92
N PHE A 172 55.08 29.39 58.19
CA PHE A 172 55.18 30.01 56.87
C PHE A 172 55.39 28.95 55.78
N ILE A 173 54.73 29.15 54.64
CA ILE A 173 55.08 28.47 53.39
C ILE A 173 55.68 29.51 52.46
N PHE A 174 56.95 29.34 52.09
CA PHE A 174 57.60 30.18 51.10
C PHE A 174 57.50 29.55 49.71
N VAL A 175 56.82 30.21 48.80
CA VAL A 175 56.60 29.74 47.42
C VAL A 175 57.72 30.23 46.52
N PHE A 176 58.45 29.27 45.93
CA PHE A 176 59.49 29.48 44.95
C PHE A 176 59.03 28.87 43.62
N ASP A 177 58.82 29.71 42.62
CA ASP A 177 58.41 29.29 41.28
C ASP A 177 59.54 28.54 40.58
N SER A 178 59.25 27.34 40.09
CA SER A 178 60.20 26.52 39.32
C SER A 178 60.12 26.73 37.82
N SER A 179 59.10 27.44 37.32
CA SER A 179 58.91 27.68 35.89
C SER A 179 59.72 28.89 35.39
N ARG A 180 59.94 28.98 34.07
CA ARG A 180 60.46 30.21 33.45
C ARG A 180 59.34 31.23 33.34
N THR A 181 59.53 32.41 33.92
CA THR A 181 58.57 33.52 33.86
C THR A 181 59.19 34.71 33.13
N GLU A 182 58.47 35.25 32.14
CA GLU A 182 58.89 36.47 31.45
C GLU A 182 58.98 37.64 32.44
N GLY A 183 60.04 38.46 32.34
CA GLY A 183 60.27 39.56 33.26
C GLY A 183 60.80 39.18 34.66
N ARG A 184 61.00 37.89 34.98
CA ARG A 184 61.61 37.45 36.26
C ARG A 184 62.63 36.33 36.06
N THR A 185 63.91 36.66 36.20
CA THR A 185 65.00 35.67 36.19
C THR A 185 65.12 34.94 37.52
N PHE A 186 65.68 33.71 37.53
CA PHE A 186 65.94 32.96 38.76
C PHE A 186 66.90 33.69 39.71
N GLU A 187 67.83 34.48 39.19
CA GLU A 187 68.73 35.31 40.00
C GLU A 187 67.97 36.41 40.75
N SER A 188 67.10 37.16 40.05
CA SER A 188 66.24 38.19 40.65
C SER A 188 65.28 37.59 41.69
N GLN A 189 64.67 36.45 41.37
CA GLN A 189 63.83 35.69 42.30
C GLN A 189 64.62 35.26 43.53
N CYS A 190 65.83 34.71 43.39
CA CYS A 190 66.70 34.32 44.50
C CYS A 190 67.12 35.51 45.38
N SER A 191 67.39 36.68 44.79
CA SER A 191 67.73 37.90 45.54
C SER A 191 66.58 38.32 46.47
N THR A 192 65.37 38.41 45.92
CA THR A 192 64.15 38.74 46.68
C THR A 192 63.84 37.66 47.71
N SER A 193 63.94 36.39 47.32
CA SER A 193 63.71 35.23 48.19
C SER A 193 64.66 35.21 49.39
N SER A 194 65.95 35.53 49.17
CA SER A 194 66.95 35.63 50.23
C SER A 194 66.54 36.66 51.29
N THR A 195 66.05 37.83 50.85
CA THR A 195 65.61 38.90 51.76
C THR A 195 64.39 38.49 52.58
N ILE A 196 63.39 37.88 51.94
CA ILE A 196 62.16 37.41 52.61
C ILE A 196 62.51 36.31 53.60
N LEU A 197 63.22 35.25 53.18
CA LEU A 197 63.55 34.11 54.04
C LEU A 197 64.38 34.52 55.27
N THR A 198 65.35 35.42 55.11
CA THR A 198 66.12 35.95 56.25
C THR A 198 65.23 36.73 57.24
N ASN A 199 64.19 37.43 56.77
CA ASN A 199 63.21 38.09 57.66
C ASN A 199 62.28 37.09 58.34
N VAL A 200 61.80 36.07 57.63
CA VAL A 200 60.93 35.01 58.16
C VAL A 200 61.62 34.25 59.29
N ILE A 201 62.89 33.87 59.11
CA ILE A 201 63.65 33.12 60.13
C ILE A 201 63.75 33.89 61.46
N LYS A 202 63.85 35.22 61.41
CA LYS A 202 63.90 36.08 62.61
C LYS A 202 62.60 36.00 63.43
N THR A 203 61.47 35.61 62.84
CA THR A 203 60.20 35.41 63.55
C THR A 203 60.19 34.17 64.44
N LYS A 204 61.17 33.26 64.28
CA LYS A 204 61.27 31.96 64.96
C LYS A 204 60.10 30.99 64.69
N LYS A 205 59.28 31.28 63.67
CA LYS A 205 58.24 30.37 63.18
C LYS A 205 58.85 29.41 62.14
N PRO A 206 58.40 28.14 62.07
CA PRO A 206 58.86 27.21 61.06
C PRO A 206 58.50 27.69 59.64
N VAL A 207 59.38 27.40 58.69
CA VAL A 207 59.18 27.69 57.27
C VAL A 207 59.38 26.44 56.44
N VAL A 208 58.49 26.22 55.48
CA VAL A 208 58.59 25.17 54.45
C VAL A 208 58.64 25.86 53.10
N VAL A 209 59.49 25.38 52.18
CA VAL A 209 59.55 25.90 50.81
C VAL A 209 58.69 25.04 49.91
N ALA A 210 57.75 25.68 49.22
CA ALA A 210 57.02 25.09 48.11
C ALA A 210 57.78 25.39 46.81
N PHE A 211 58.35 24.37 46.19
CA PHE A 211 58.89 24.46 44.84
C PHE A 211 57.73 24.26 43.86
N SER A 212 57.09 25.36 43.49
CA SER A 212 55.78 25.41 42.86
C SER A 212 55.85 25.36 41.35
N GLN A 213 54.80 24.84 40.72
CA GLN A 213 54.74 24.61 39.26
C GLN A 213 55.76 23.55 38.83
N ALA A 214 55.93 22.52 39.66
CA ALA A 214 56.91 21.47 39.44
C ALA A 214 56.63 20.64 38.17
N ASP A 215 55.40 20.68 37.65
CA ASP A 215 55.00 20.13 36.35
C ASP A 215 55.74 20.78 35.16
N ASN A 216 56.15 22.04 35.31
CA ASN A 216 56.90 22.80 34.30
C ASN A 216 58.26 23.28 34.86
N ALA A 217 58.86 22.52 35.77
CA ALA A 217 60.11 22.90 36.44
C ALA A 217 61.29 22.98 35.46
N ASP A 218 62.05 24.07 35.55
CA ASP A 218 63.35 24.21 34.89
C ASP A 218 64.48 23.69 35.78
N GLU A 219 65.47 23.00 35.20
CA GLU A 219 66.63 22.51 35.94
C GLU A 219 67.48 23.64 36.55
N GLU A 220 67.51 24.82 35.94
CA GLU A 220 68.15 26.02 36.50
C GLU A 220 67.47 26.47 37.80
N ALA A 221 66.14 26.34 37.90
CA ALA A 221 65.38 26.71 39.10
C ALA A 221 65.80 25.85 40.30
N ARG A 222 65.96 24.53 40.09
CA ARG A 222 66.38 23.59 41.13
C ARG A 222 67.79 23.89 41.62
N LYS A 223 68.71 24.19 40.69
CA LYS A 223 70.08 24.63 41.02
C LYS A 223 70.10 25.95 41.78
N ALA A 224 69.30 26.93 41.34
CA ALA A 224 69.20 28.25 41.95
C ALA A 224 68.65 28.18 43.39
N LEU A 225 67.57 27.41 43.61
CA LEU A 225 67.01 27.20 44.96
C LEU A 225 68.00 26.46 45.86
N HIS A 226 68.66 25.41 45.36
CA HIS A 226 69.69 24.69 46.13
C HIS A 226 70.86 25.61 46.52
N ALA A 227 71.31 26.49 45.63
CA ALA A 227 72.34 27.49 45.92
C ALA A 227 71.87 28.52 46.97
N LEU A 228 70.61 28.97 46.89
CA LEU A 228 70.00 29.89 47.85
C LEU A 228 69.96 29.29 49.27
N LEU A 229 69.46 28.07 49.42
CA LEU A 229 69.32 27.39 50.71
C LEU A 229 70.67 27.02 51.36
N ASN A 230 71.73 26.90 50.56
CA ASN A 230 73.09 26.65 51.06
C ASN A 230 73.83 27.91 51.55
N LYS A 231 73.25 29.11 51.42
CA LYS A 231 73.81 30.32 52.04
C LYS A 231 73.90 30.14 53.56
N LYS A 232 74.99 30.63 54.17
CA LYS A 232 75.30 30.41 55.61
C LYS A 232 74.14 30.75 56.55
N GLU A 233 73.37 31.80 56.25
CA GLU A 233 72.23 32.26 57.06
C GLU A 233 71.04 31.31 57.03
N LEU A 234 70.80 30.63 55.90
CA LEU A 234 69.64 29.76 55.69
C LEU A 234 69.97 28.29 56.00
N LYS A 235 71.21 27.86 55.73
CA LYS A 235 71.64 26.46 55.86
C LYS A 235 71.45 25.88 57.27
N SER A 236 71.61 26.69 58.31
CA SER A 236 71.45 26.27 59.72
C SER A 236 70.01 25.98 60.13
N THR A 237 69.02 26.42 59.36
CA THR A 237 67.60 26.28 59.68
C THR A 237 66.95 24.99 59.16
N HIS A 238 67.65 24.24 58.29
CA HIS A 238 67.17 22.97 57.72
C HIS A 238 65.75 23.05 57.12
N ILE A 239 65.54 24.04 56.25
CA ILE A 239 64.24 24.28 55.59
C ILE A 239 63.88 23.08 54.71
N THR A 240 62.68 22.53 54.91
CA THR A 240 62.14 21.44 54.09
C THR A 240 61.62 22.00 52.76
N VAL A 241 61.95 21.34 51.66
CA VAL A 241 61.44 21.68 50.31
C VAL A 241 60.45 20.61 49.87
N VAL A 242 59.29 21.04 49.38
CA VAL A 242 58.26 20.18 48.79
C VAL A 242 58.02 20.64 47.36
N GLU A 243 58.23 19.75 46.39
CA GLU A 243 57.90 20.00 44.99
C GLU A 243 56.39 19.82 44.79
N VAL A 244 55.69 20.86 44.34
CA VAL A 244 54.23 20.91 44.27
C VAL A 244 53.71 21.40 42.91
N SER A 245 52.57 20.87 42.51
CA SER A 245 51.77 21.40 41.39
C SER A 245 50.33 21.56 41.83
N ALA A 246 49.86 22.81 41.90
CA ALA A 246 48.46 23.11 42.24
C ALA A 246 47.51 22.69 41.12
N LEU A 247 47.93 22.81 39.85
CA LEU A 247 47.12 22.44 38.69
C LEU A 247 46.89 20.93 38.62
N MET A 248 47.97 20.15 38.79
CA MET A 248 47.92 18.69 38.76
C MET A 248 47.51 18.07 40.12
N ASN A 249 47.30 18.92 41.14
CA ASN A 249 47.03 18.54 42.53
C ASN A 249 48.04 17.51 43.10
N VAL A 250 49.33 17.80 42.95
CA VAL A 250 50.43 16.95 43.42
C VAL A 250 51.10 17.60 44.62
N ASN A 251 51.23 16.87 45.72
CA ASN A 251 51.93 17.24 46.95
C ASN A 251 51.39 18.49 47.69
N VAL A 252 50.21 19.02 47.33
CA VAL A 252 49.64 20.23 47.95
C VAL A 252 49.23 19.96 49.39
N ASP A 253 48.54 18.85 49.65
CA ASP A 253 48.16 18.46 51.02
C ASP A 253 49.42 18.19 51.85
N GLU A 254 50.38 17.44 51.31
CA GLU A 254 51.66 17.12 51.93
C GLU A 254 52.44 18.37 52.36
N LEU A 255 52.40 19.44 51.55
CA LEU A 255 53.03 20.72 51.86
C LEU A 255 52.42 21.38 53.12
N PHE A 256 51.10 21.54 53.16
CA PHE A 256 50.41 22.18 54.29
C PHE A 256 50.44 21.33 55.56
N VAL A 257 50.31 20.01 55.42
CA VAL A 257 50.42 19.06 56.54
C VAL A 257 51.84 19.08 57.11
N THR A 258 52.88 19.18 56.28
CA THR A 258 54.27 19.36 56.74
C THR A 258 54.44 20.65 57.54
N ALA A 259 53.91 21.77 57.06
CA ALA A 259 53.95 23.04 57.77
C ALA A 259 53.20 22.96 59.12
N ALA A 260 52.03 22.33 59.16
CA ALA A 260 51.23 22.16 60.38
C ALA A 260 51.89 21.25 61.41
N CYS A 261 52.53 20.16 60.98
CA CYS A 261 53.30 19.26 61.83
C CYS A 261 54.49 19.99 62.49
N LEU A 262 55.21 20.82 61.73
CA LEU A 262 56.32 21.63 62.26
C LEU A 262 55.84 22.69 63.25
N ALA A 263 54.74 23.39 62.96
CA ALA A 263 54.12 24.35 63.88
C ALA A 263 53.71 23.71 65.20
N SER A 264 53.14 22.50 65.10
CA SER A 264 52.60 21.79 66.26
C SER A 264 53.65 21.04 67.08
N ARG A 265 54.91 21.00 66.61
CA ARG A 265 55.99 20.14 67.13
C ARG A 265 55.56 18.67 67.17
N SER A 266 54.82 18.24 66.15
CA SER A 266 54.36 16.87 66.03
C SER A 266 55.54 15.92 65.82
N LYS A 267 55.46 14.71 66.36
CA LYS A 267 56.43 13.64 66.09
C LYS A 267 56.21 12.94 64.74
N LEU A 268 55.11 13.28 64.04
CA LEU A 268 54.85 12.79 62.69
C LEU A 268 55.99 13.20 61.76
N ARG A 269 56.60 12.21 61.13
CA ARG A 269 57.58 12.45 60.07
C ARG A 269 56.99 11.98 58.75
N LEU A 270 56.33 12.89 58.05
CA LEU A 270 55.75 12.61 56.74
C LEU A 270 56.86 12.33 55.74
N LYS A 271 56.73 11.22 55.01
CA LYS A 271 57.62 10.88 53.91
C LYS A 271 57.10 11.56 52.64
N ILE A 272 57.63 12.74 52.34
CA ILE A 272 57.33 13.45 51.08
C ILE A 272 57.97 12.67 49.93
N GLN A 273 57.17 12.31 48.94
CA GLN A 273 57.64 11.64 47.73
C GLN A 273 58.26 12.65 46.75
N PRO A 274 59.29 12.25 45.97
CA PRO A 274 59.76 13.05 44.84
C PRO A 274 58.63 13.33 43.85
N PHE A 275 58.64 14.49 43.20
CA PHE A 275 57.55 14.88 42.29
C PHE A 275 57.31 13.85 41.18
N SER A 276 58.38 13.28 40.61
CA SER A 276 58.31 12.28 39.53
C SER A 276 57.55 11.00 39.90
N ASP A 277 57.53 10.64 41.18
CA ASP A 277 56.82 9.45 41.67
C ASP A 277 55.40 9.84 42.12
N ALA A 278 55.27 10.96 42.83
CA ALA A 278 53.98 11.48 43.28
C ALA A 278 53.02 11.74 42.10
N VAL A 279 53.51 12.35 41.01
CA VAL A 279 52.69 12.62 39.82
C VAL A 279 52.21 11.32 39.13
N LYS A 280 53.01 10.25 39.15
CA LYS A 280 52.59 8.94 38.61
C LYS A 280 51.48 8.32 39.44
N VAL A 281 51.59 8.39 40.76
CA VAL A 281 50.55 7.89 41.68
C VAL A 281 49.24 8.65 41.47
N VAL A 282 49.29 9.98 41.37
CA VAL A 282 48.10 10.82 41.09
C VAL A 282 47.51 10.48 39.72
N THR A 283 48.34 10.34 38.70
CA THR A 283 47.89 10.02 37.33
C THR A 283 47.21 8.64 37.27
N GLU A 284 47.79 7.61 37.89
CA GLU A 284 47.19 6.27 37.92
C GLU A 284 45.89 6.25 38.70
N ARG A 285 45.84 6.91 39.87
CA ARG A 285 44.60 7.08 40.63
C ARG A 285 43.51 7.78 39.81
N ASN A 286 43.85 8.85 39.11
CA ASN A 286 42.91 9.57 38.25
C ASN A 286 42.41 8.70 37.09
N ARG A 287 43.27 7.81 36.57
CA ARG A 287 42.90 6.81 35.54
C ARG A 287 41.92 5.78 36.10
N GLU A 288 42.17 5.26 37.29
CA GLU A 288 41.29 4.30 37.96
C GLU A 288 39.91 4.90 38.23
N VAL A 289 39.84 6.15 38.70
CA VAL A 289 38.56 6.86 38.92
C VAL A 289 37.78 7.02 37.62
N ARG A 290 38.46 7.32 36.50
CA ARG A 290 37.83 7.39 35.18
C ARG A 290 37.25 6.04 34.77
N ILE A 291 38.01 4.95 34.94
CA ILE A 291 37.54 3.59 34.64
C ILE A 291 36.35 3.20 35.52
N ALA A 292 36.39 3.51 36.82
CA ALA A 292 35.31 3.23 37.76
C ALA A 292 34.01 3.94 37.35
N PHE A 293 34.09 5.22 36.97
CA PHE A 293 32.91 5.94 36.49
C PHE A 293 32.34 5.37 35.19
N THR A 294 33.20 5.01 34.22
CA THR A 294 32.75 4.34 33.00
C THR A 294 32.06 2.99 33.30
N ARG A 295 32.60 2.19 34.24
CA ARG A 295 31.96 0.94 34.69
C ARG A 295 30.62 1.17 35.38
N LEU A 296 30.52 2.23 36.20
CA LEU A 296 29.25 2.64 36.81
C LEU A 296 28.21 2.97 35.73
N LEU A 297 28.59 3.73 34.69
CA LEU A 297 27.70 4.03 33.57
C LEU A 297 27.25 2.77 32.82
N GLN A 298 28.17 1.83 32.57
CA GLN A 298 27.84 0.54 31.96
C GLN A 298 26.87 -0.28 32.84
N ALA A 299 27.00 -0.23 34.15
CA ALA A 299 26.11 -0.93 35.07
C ALA A 299 24.71 -0.28 35.16
N LEU A 300 24.65 1.07 35.15
CA LEU A 300 23.39 1.81 35.25
C LEU A 300 22.64 1.90 33.92
N LEU A 301 23.38 1.90 32.80
CA LEU A 301 22.88 1.99 31.42
C LEU A 301 23.58 0.93 30.55
N PRO A 302 23.26 -0.36 30.71
CA PRO A 302 23.83 -1.42 29.88
C PRO A 302 23.47 -1.22 28.42
N VAL A 303 24.46 -1.40 27.53
CA VAL A 303 24.27 -1.26 26.08
C VAL A 303 23.23 -2.25 25.58
N GLU A 304 23.19 -3.46 26.14
CA GLU A 304 22.27 -4.54 25.76
C GLU A 304 20.81 -4.24 26.10
N SER A 305 20.57 -3.36 27.08
CA SER A 305 19.22 -2.92 27.46
C SER A 305 18.72 -1.74 26.62
N TRP A 306 19.55 -1.19 25.75
CA TRP A 306 19.14 -0.15 24.81
C TRP A 306 18.29 -0.77 23.68
N PRO A 307 17.31 -0.06 23.09
CA PRO A 307 16.76 1.24 23.50
C PRO A 307 15.73 1.13 24.63
N SER A 308 15.43 -0.06 25.17
CA SER A 308 14.37 -0.23 26.18
C SER A 308 14.63 0.60 27.45
N ILE A 309 15.89 0.78 27.83
CA ILE A 309 16.34 1.66 28.91
C ILE A 309 17.25 2.74 28.31
N ARG A 310 16.71 3.96 28.13
CA ARG A 310 17.43 5.12 27.55
C ARG A 310 17.20 6.40 28.37
N LEU A 311 17.83 6.47 29.55
CA LEU A 311 17.65 7.59 30.48
C LEU A 311 18.48 8.80 30.06
N SER A 312 17.89 10.01 30.11
CA SER A 312 18.61 11.28 29.98
C SER A 312 19.52 11.53 31.20
N TRP A 313 20.50 12.45 31.08
CA TRP A 313 21.36 12.87 32.20
C TRP A 313 20.56 13.22 33.46
N SER A 314 19.53 14.06 33.33
CA SER A 314 18.65 14.47 34.44
C SER A 314 17.95 13.29 35.11
N ARG A 315 17.50 12.29 34.33
CA ARG A 315 16.86 11.10 34.86
C ARG A 315 17.85 10.13 35.48
N LEU A 316 19.07 10.06 34.96
CA LEU A 316 20.14 9.27 35.56
C LEU A 316 20.47 9.83 36.96
N VAL A 317 20.56 11.15 37.07
CA VAL A 317 20.73 11.86 38.34
C VAL A 317 19.55 11.59 39.28
N SER A 318 18.31 11.81 38.85
CA SER A 318 17.14 11.74 39.73
C SER A 318 16.65 10.32 40.05
N GLU A 319 16.61 9.41 39.07
CA GLU A 319 16.02 8.07 39.20
C GLU A 319 17.04 6.99 39.57
N ARG A 320 18.33 7.22 39.31
CA ARG A 320 19.41 6.31 39.72
C ARG A 320 20.28 6.92 40.82
N CYS A 321 19.91 8.09 41.33
CA CYS A 321 20.61 8.80 42.39
C CYS A 321 22.11 8.92 42.08
N LEU A 322 22.47 9.30 40.84
CA LEU A 322 23.86 9.32 40.38
C LEU A 322 24.77 10.15 41.31
N GLU A 323 24.26 11.28 41.79
CA GLU A 323 24.93 12.17 42.75
C GLU A 323 25.26 11.53 44.10
N ARG A 324 24.68 10.37 44.42
CA ARG A 324 24.99 9.61 45.64
C ARG A 324 25.94 8.44 45.38
N GLN A 325 26.30 8.19 44.13
CA GLN A 325 27.19 7.09 43.77
C GLN A 325 28.65 7.49 44.04
N PRO A 326 29.42 6.68 44.79
CA PRO A 326 30.77 7.05 45.20
C PRO A 326 31.72 7.24 44.00
N ASP A 327 31.59 6.42 42.95
CA ASP A 327 32.43 6.52 41.76
C ASP A 327 32.15 7.82 40.98
N TYR A 328 30.88 8.27 40.94
CA TYR A 328 30.53 9.56 40.35
C TYR A 328 31.07 10.73 41.17
N CYS A 329 30.86 10.74 42.49
CA CYS A 329 31.37 11.80 43.36
C CYS A 329 32.90 11.93 43.28
N ASN A 330 33.61 10.80 43.27
CA ASN A 330 35.07 10.78 43.09
C ASN A 330 35.49 11.29 41.71
N PHE A 331 34.73 10.98 40.66
CA PHE A 331 35.01 11.46 39.31
C PHE A 331 34.83 12.97 39.20
N VAL A 332 33.69 13.50 39.67
CA VAL A 332 33.41 14.95 39.67
C VAL A 332 34.46 15.71 40.45
N ARG A 333 34.86 15.19 41.62
CA ARG A 333 35.92 15.78 42.44
C ARG A 333 37.25 15.96 41.68
N ILE A 334 37.58 15.09 40.73
CA ILE A 334 38.86 15.10 40.00
C ILE A 334 38.76 15.79 38.63
N TYR A 335 37.63 15.66 37.93
CA TYR A 335 37.47 16.07 36.52
C TYR A 335 36.31 17.05 36.26
N GLY A 336 35.46 17.27 37.25
CA GLY A 336 34.29 18.15 37.17
C GLY A 336 33.03 17.53 36.56
N GLU A 337 31.88 18.13 36.85
CA GLU A 337 30.57 17.70 36.39
C GLU A 337 30.44 17.76 34.86
N ALA A 338 30.97 18.81 34.24
CA ALA A 338 30.92 18.99 32.79
C ALA A 338 31.63 17.84 32.05
N THR A 339 32.75 17.36 32.59
CA THR A 339 33.47 16.21 32.03
C THR A 339 32.71 14.91 32.29
N ALA A 340 32.08 14.77 33.45
CA ALA A 340 31.25 13.59 33.77
C ALA A 340 30.09 13.45 32.77
N LYS A 341 29.41 14.56 32.47
CA LYS A 341 28.35 14.62 31.46
C LYS A 341 28.87 14.26 30.07
N LYS A 342 30.03 14.79 29.66
CA LYS A 342 30.67 14.41 28.37
C LYS A 342 30.94 12.90 28.28
N VAL A 343 31.42 12.28 29.36
CA VAL A 343 31.66 10.81 29.38
C VAL A 343 30.34 10.04 29.25
N TYR A 344 29.27 10.50 29.90
CA TYR A 344 27.92 9.96 29.70
C TYR A 344 27.44 10.12 28.25
N ASP A 345 27.60 11.31 27.65
CA ASP A 345 27.18 11.56 26.27
C ASP A 345 27.92 10.64 25.29
N THR A 346 29.22 10.42 25.52
CA THR A 346 30.01 9.43 24.74
C THR A 346 29.44 8.02 24.90
N HIS A 347 29.17 7.56 26.13
CA HIS A 347 28.60 6.23 26.40
C HIS A 347 27.24 6.04 25.71
N VAL A 348 26.36 7.05 25.77
CA VAL A 348 25.05 7.03 25.11
C VAL A 348 25.19 6.99 23.58
N ASN A 349 26.10 7.78 23.01
CA ASN A 349 26.35 7.79 21.57
C ASN A 349 26.89 6.44 21.09
N GLU A 350 27.80 5.81 21.84
CA GLU A 350 28.30 4.47 21.54
C GLU A 350 27.17 3.43 21.55
N ALA A 351 26.30 3.46 22.57
CA ALA A 351 25.14 2.57 22.65
C ALA A 351 24.15 2.81 21.49
N ARG A 352 23.91 4.07 21.14
CA ARG A 352 23.06 4.47 20.02
C ARG A 352 23.60 3.94 18.69
N GLU A 353 24.88 4.17 18.39
CA GLU A 353 25.52 3.70 17.16
C GLU A 353 25.53 2.16 17.07
N HIS A 354 25.81 1.47 18.17
CA HIS A 354 25.78 0.02 18.24
C HIS A 354 24.42 -0.54 17.81
N TRP A 355 23.34 -0.01 18.40
CA TRP A 355 21.97 -0.45 18.08
C TRP A 355 21.48 0.00 16.73
N MET A 356 21.86 1.21 16.28
CA MET A 356 21.59 1.65 14.91
C MET A 356 22.21 0.69 13.90
N ALA A 357 23.49 0.37 14.05
CA ALA A 357 24.18 -0.55 13.16
C ALA A 357 23.55 -1.95 13.16
N ALA A 358 23.21 -2.49 14.34
CA ALA A 358 22.54 -3.79 14.47
C ALA A 358 21.17 -3.81 13.79
N ARG A 359 20.34 -2.78 14.01
CA ARG A 359 19.01 -2.67 13.38
C ARG A 359 19.10 -2.54 11.86
N LEU A 360 19.98 -1.67 11.36
CA LEU A 360 20.17 -1.51 9.91
C LEU A 360 20.65 -2.82 9.28
N ARG A 361 21.59 -3.53 9.92
CA ARG A 361 22.07 -4.82 9.44
C ARG A 361 20.96 -5.88 9.36
N ALA A 362 20.07 -5.92 10.34
CA ALA A 362 18.93 -6.84 10.34
C ALA A 362 17.92 -6.57 9.20
N LEU A 363 17.86 -5.33 8.69
CA LEU A 363 16.94 -4.92 7.63
C LEU A 363 17.53 -5.02 6.22
N LEU A 364 18.86 -5.21 6.08
CA LEU A 364 19.52 -5.35 4.77
C LEU A 364 18.89 -6.42 3.85
N PRO A 365 18.49 -7.61 4.34
CA PRO A 365 17.90 -8.64 3.48
C PRO A 365 16.59 -8.23 2.80
N ASN A 366 15.92 -7.17 3.28
CA ASN A 366 14.67 -6.68 2.69
C ASN A 366 14.91 -5.79 1.47
N LEU A 367 16.12 -5.24 1.31
CA LEU A 367 16.43 -4.27 0.25
C LEU A 367 16.23 -4.80 -1.17
N PRO A 368 16.62 -6.04 -1.54
CA PRO A 368 16.40 -6.54 -2.91
C PRO A 368 14.93 -6.50 -3.35
N ARG A 369 14.01 -6.80 -2.42
CA ARG A 369 12.56 -6.72 -2.70
C ARG A 369 12.10 -5.29 -2.94
N VAL A 370 12.65 -4.34 -2.17
CA VAL A 370 12.36 -2.91 -2.33
C VAL A 370 12.93 -2.40 -3.66
N PHE A 371 14.17 -2.77 -4.01
CA PHE A 371 14.78 -2.43 -5.29
C PHE A 371 13.95 -2.96 -6.47
N ALA A 372 13.45 -4.19 -6.39
CA ALA A 372 12.57 -4.75 -7.42
C ALA A 372 11.23 -4.02 -7.60
N THR A 373 10.81 -3.23 -6.61
CA THR A 373 9.57 -2.44 -6.68
C THR A 373 9.83 -1.00 -7.16
N LEU A 374 10.98 -0.42 -6.77
CA LEU A 374 11.31 0.98 -7.04
C LEU A 374 12.14 1.20 -8.31
N LEU A 375 12.80 0.16 -8.81
CA LEU A 375 13.68 0.24 -9.98
C LEU A 375 13.15 -0.66 -11.09
N ASP A 376 13.10 -0.13 -12.32
CA ASP A 376 12.73 -0.90 -13.50
C ASP A 376 13.79 -1.98 -13.80
N LYS A 377 13.36 -3.23 -13.97
CA LYS A 377 14.24 -4.37 -14.29
C LYS A 377 15.09 -4.09 -15.55
N THR A 378 14.56 -3.38 -16.54
CA THR A 378 15.23 -3.14 -17.83
C THR A 378 16.48 -2.26 -17.69
N ASP A 379 16.44 -1.26 -16.83
CA ASP A 379 17.53 -0.28 -16.67
C ASP A 379 18.57 -0.68 -15.61
N VAL A 380 18.21 -1.59 -14.69
CA VAL A 380 19.05 -1.99 -13.55
C VAL A 380 20.44 -2.46 -13.95
N ALA A 381 20.59 -3.16 -15.09
CA ALA A 381 21.88 -3.67 -15.55
C ALA A 381 22.93 -2.55 -15.81
N GLN A 382 22.50 -1.36 -16.21
CA GLN A 382 23.41 -0.26 -16.56
C GLN A 382 23.54 0.80 -15.46
N LEU A 383 22.75 0.70 -14.40
CA LEU A 383 22.72 1.68 -13.32
C LEU A 383 23.94 1.52 -12.40
N SER A 384 24.59 2.64 -12.11
CA SER A 384 25.54 2.75 -10.99
C SER A 384 24.78 2.91 -9.67
N TRP A 385 25.41 2.56 -8.55
CA TRP A 385 24.80 2.74 -7.22
C TRP A 385 24.37 4.18 -6.95
N SER A 386 25.16 5.18 -7.36
CA SER A 386 24.79 6.59 -7.15
C SER A 386 23.53 6.97 -7.92
N ALA A 387 23.41 6.55 -9.18
CA ALA A 387 22.22 6.78 -10.00
C ALA A 387 21.00 6.05 -9.43
N ALA A 388 21.15 4.77 -9.07
CA ALA A 388 20.08 3.98 -8.44
C ALA A 388 19.61 4.61 -7.12
N ASN A 389 20.54 5.06 -6.27
CA ASN A 389 20.20 5.71 -5.01
C ASN A 389 19.43 7.04 -5.22
N HIS A 390 19.78 7.81 -6.25
CA HIS A 390 19.02 9.00 -6.64
C HIS A 390 17.61 8.67 -7.15
N LEU A 391 17.46 7.60 -7.93
CA LEU A 391 16.15 7.13 -8.39
C LEU A 391 15.29 6.65 -7.22
N ILE A 392 15.87 5.90 -6.28
CA ILE A 392 15.18 5.45 -5.07
C ILE A 392 14.65 6.66 -4.27
N HIS A 393 15.50 7.65 -4.00
CA HIS A 393 15.11 8.84 -3.24
C HIS A 393 14.09 9.75 -3.94
N SER A 394 14.05 9.74 -5.28
CA SER A 394 13.08 10.53 -6.06
C SER A 394 11.80 9.75 -6.41
N HIS A 395 11.73 8.46 -6.06
CA HIS A 395 10.59 7.62 -6.40
C HIS A 395 9.32 8.04 -5.62
N PRO A 396 8.14 8.10 -6.27
CA PRO A 396 6.88 8.49 -5.60
C PRO A 396 6.51 7.63 -4.38
N LEU A 397 6.88 6.34 -4.40
CA LEU A 397 6.61 5.39 -3.32
C LEU A 397 7.71 5.37 -2.23
N PHE A 398 8.69 6.28 -2.26
CA PHE A 398 9.81 6.25 -1.29
C PHE A 398 9.30 6.24 0.16
N ASP A 399 8.36 7.12 0.49
CA ASP A 399 7.81 7.26 1.85
C ASP A 399 6.95 6.06 2.31
N GLU A 400 6.54 5.18 1.38
CA GLU A 400 5.85 3.93 1.73
C GLU A 400 6.82 2.86 2.24
N PHE A 401 8.06 2.87 1.75
CA PHE A 401 9.09 1.89 2.11
C PHE A 401 10.07 2.42 3.16
N PHE A 402 10.39 3.71 3.11
CA PHE A 402 11.44 4.32 3.92
C PHE A 402 10.91 5.33 4.95
N GLN A 403 11.55 5.35 6.12
CA GLN A 403 11.39 6.42 7.10
C GLN A 403 12.31 7.59 6.74
N PRO A 404 11.88 8.84 6.96
CA PRO A 404 12.73 10.02 6.79
C PRO A 404 14.07 9.92 7.53
N LEU A 405 15.12 10.48 6.91
CA LEU A 405 16.45 10.55 7.51
C LEU A 405 16.42 11.26 8.88
N GLY A 406 17.15 10.70 9.84
CA GLY A 406 17.26 11.19 11.22
C GLY A 406 16.16 10.67 12.14
N GLN A 407 15.13 9.98 11.62
CA GLN A 407 14.04 9.46 12.45
C GLN A 407 14.50 8.27 13.32
N LEU A 408 15.40 7.43 12.82
CA LEU A 408 15.97 6.33 13.60
C LEU A 408 16.79 6.85 14.78
N GLY A 409 17.61 7.89 14.57
CA GLY A 409 18.36 8.53 15.64
C GLY A 409 17.44 9.05 16.73
N LYS A 410 16.39 9.80 16.36
CA LYS A 410 15.39 10.34 17.29
C LYS A 410 14.64 9.27 18.08
N GLN A 411 14.36 8.10 17.48
CA GLN A 411 13.72 6.98 18.18
C GLN A 411 14.62 6.39 19.28
N LEU A 412 15.93 6.45 19.06
CA LEU A 412 16.94 5.88 19.96
C LEU A 412 17.47 6.88 20.97
N ASP A 413 17.32 8.20 20.74
CA ASP A 413 17.78 9.22 21.68
C ASP A 413 17.15 9.06 23.08
N PRO A 414 17.86 9.48 24.15
CA PRO A 414 17.32 9.46 25.50
C PRO A 414 16.02 10.24 25.62
N LEU A 415 15.01 9.65 26.26
CA LEU A 415 13.71 10.30 26.39
C LEU A 415 13.71 11.34 27.52
N PRO A 416 13.29 12.59 27.24
CA PRO A 416 12.97 13.56 28.28
C PRO A 416 11.85 13.02 29.19
N ALA A 417 11.83 13.48 30.45
CA ALA A 417 10.87 13.03 31.47
C ALA A 417 9.40 13.10 31.00
N ASP A 418 9.05 14.11 30.20
CA ASP A 418 7.67 14.36 29.76
C ASP A 418 7.20 13.49 28.58
N GLN A 419 8.13 12.97 27.77
CA GLN A 419 7.79 12.23 26.54
C GLN A 419 7.58 10.74 26.78
N ALA A 420 8.30 10.13 27.75
CA ALA A 420 8.14 8.72 28.09
C ALA A 420 6.71 8.37 28.56
N ARG A 421 6.03 9.31 29.24
CA ARG A 421 4.63 9.14 29.70
C ARG A 421 3.60 9.19 28.57
N ARG A 422 3.92 9.80 27.42
CA ARG A 422 3.02 9.91 26.25
C ARG A 422 3.21 8.75 25.26
N MET A 423 4.42 8.20 25.16
CA MET A 423 4.71 7.08 24.25
C MET A 423 4.07 5.75 24.70
N THR A 424 3.84 5.54 26.00
CA THR A 424 3.11 4.35 26.50
C THR A 424 1.65 4.31 26.05
N GLN A 425 1.12 5.38 25.45
CA GLN A 425 -0.29 5.50 25.08
C GLN A 425 -0.56 5.55 23.56
N SER A 426 0.44 5.56 22.65
CA SER A 426 0.16 5.84 21.22
C SER A 426 1.12 5.28 20.14
N ALA A 427 1.98 4.31 20.41
CA ALA A 427 2.94 3.86 19.39
C ALA A 427 2.35 2.81 18.44
N SER A 428 1.75 3.23 17.33
CA SER A 428 1.69 2.41 16.11
C SER A 428 3.12 2.09 15.68
N VAL A 429 3.49 0.83 15.60
CA VAL A 429 4.84 0.41 15.19
C VAL A 429 5.00 0.74 13.71
N ASP A 430 5.81 1.76 13.40
CA ASP A 430 6.18 2.08 12.02
C ASP A 430 7.07 0.96 11.47
N HIS A 431 6.56 0.21 10.49
CA HIS A 431 7.22 -0.94 9.88
C HIS A 431 8.20 -0.57 8.75
N ARG A 432 8.30 0.71 8.38
CA ARG A 432 9.16 1.18 7.28
C ARG A 432 10.65 1.05 7.61
N ILE A 433 11.47 0.95 6.58
CA ILE A 433 12.93 0.80 6.69
C ILE A 433 13.55 2.18 6.92
N PRO A 434 14.45 2.38 7.89
CA PRO A 434 15.14 3.66 8.05
C PRO A 434 15.96 4.02 6.80
N ALA A 435 15.78 5.22 6.23
CA ALA A 435 16.51 5.67 5.05
C ALA A 435 18.03 5.71 5.26
N GLU A 436 18.51 5.79 6.50
CA GLU A 436 19.93 5.70 6.86
C GLU A 436 20.58 4.38 6.38
N ILE A 437 19.78 3.34 6.10
CA ILE A 437 20.29 2.09 5.50
C ILE A 437 20.95 2.33 4.14
N LEU A 438 20.42 3.27 3.34
CA LEU A 438 20.92 3.58 2.00
C LEU A 438 22.27 4.32 2.05
N LEU A 439 22.66 4.84 3.21
CA LEU A 439 23.97 5.46 3.42
C LEU A 439 25.06 4.43 3.73
N ARG A 440 24.70 3.16 3.94
CA ARG A 440 25.64 2.08 4.31
C ARG A 440 26.25 1.45 3.07
N HIS A 441 27.52 1.05 3.19
CA HIS A 441 28.23 0.33 2.13
C HIS A 441 27.56 -1.01 1.81
N GLU A 442 26.97 -1.65 2.82
CA GLU A 442 26.25 -2.90 2.67
C GLU A 442 24.98 -2.78 1.81
N ALA A 443 24.34 -1.60 1.76
CA ALA A 443 23.20 -1.37 0.85
C ALA A 443 23.65 -1.34 -0.62
N ARG A 444 24.82 -0.75 -0.89
CA ARG A 444 25.45 -0.81 -2.21
C ARG A 444 25.75 -2.25 -2.63
N GLN A 445 26.31 -3.06 -1.72
CA GLN A 445 26.56 -4.49 -2.00
C GLN A 445 25.26 -5.25 -2.29
N ALA A 446 24.18 -4.96 -1.54
CA ALA A 446 22.87 -5.55 -1.79
C ALA A 446 22.32 -5.16 -3.16
N PHE A 447 22.53 -3.92 -3.61
CA PHE A 447 22.16 -3.47 -4.95
C PHE A 447 22.98 -4.17 -6.04
N GLU A 448 24.31 -4.26 -5.90
CA GLU A 448 25.19 -4.95 -6.86
C GLU A 448 24.81 -6.44 -6.98
N ALA A 449 24.44 -7.08 -5.87
CA ALA A 449 23.93 -8.45 -5.87
C ALA A 449 22.57 -8.57 -6.59
N TYR A 450 21.66 -7.62 -6.36
CA TYR A 450 20.37 -7.54 -7.07
C TYR A 450 20.56 -7.31 -8.58
N GLN A 451 21.44 -6.39 -8.97
CA GLN A 451 21.79 -6.09 -10.37
C GLN A 451 22.28 -7.36 -11.08
N LYS A 452 23.22 -8.09 -10.48
CA LYS A 452 23.71 -9.35 -11.03
C LYS A 452 22.61 -10.42 -11.16
N ALA A 453 21.68 -10.47 -10.22
CA ALA A 453 20.54 -11.40 -10.28
C ALA A 453 19.62 -11.07 -11.46
N VAL A 454 19.30 -9.78 -11.67
CA VAL A 454 18.48 -9.30 -12.79
C VAL A 454 19.16 -9.56 -14.14
N GLU A 455 20.47 -9.29 -14.27
CA GLU A 455 21.23 -9.58 -15.49
C GLU A 455 21.23 -11.08 -15.84
N THR A 456 21.32 -11.92 -14.81
CA THR A 456 21.27 -13.39 -14.99
C THR A 456 19.90 -13.84 -15.45
N GLU A 457 18.82 -13.27 -14.87
CA GLU A 457 17.43 -13.53 -15.27
C GLU A 457 17.17 -13.10 -16.71
N GLN A 458 17.54 -11.86 -17.09
CA GLN A 458 17.38 -11.34 -18.46
C GLN A 458 18.20 -12.10 -19.50
N ARG A 459 19.41 -12.56 -19.15
CA ARG A 459 20.20 -13.40 -20.04
C ARG A 459 19.53 -14.75 -20.25
N LYS A 460 18.94 -15.32 -19.20
CA LYS A 460 18.19 -16.57 -19.28
C LYS A 460 16.97 -16.41 -20.19
N GLU A 461 16.15 -15.38 -19.99
CA GLU A 461 14.97 -15.11 -20.82
C GLU A 461 15.33 -14.96 -22.30
N ARG A 462 16.38 -14.18 -22.62
CA ARG A 462 16.86 -14.04 -24.02
C ARG A 462 17.28 -15.36 -24.64
N LEU A 463 17.99 -16.21 -23.90
CA LEU A 463 18.39 -17.54 -24.40
C LEU A 463 17.18 -18.45 -24.64
N GLU A 464 16.13 -18.34 -23.82
CA GLU A 464 14.88 -19.08 -24.04
C GLU A 464 14.15 -18.60 -25.29
N GLU A 465 14.05 -17.29 -25.51
CA GLU A 465 13.44 -16.71 -26.73
C GLU A 465 14.22 -17.07 -27.99
N GLU A 466 15.55 -16.96 -27.97
CA GLU A 466 16.42 -17.39 -29.08
C GLU A 466 16.27 -18.89 -29.35
N PHE A 467 16.08 -19.71 -28.30
CA PHE A 467 15.87 -21.14 -28.45
C PHE A 467 14.49 -21.45 -29.06
N GLU A 468 13.42 -20.77 -28.65
CA GLU A 468 12.11 -20.91 -29.30
C GLU A 468 12.13 -20.48 -30.77
N PHE A 469 12.85 -19.40 -31.10
CA PHE A 469 13.05 -18.99 -32.49
C PHE A 469 13.78 -20.08 -33.29
N LEU A 470 14.86 -20.65 -32.75
CA LEU A 470 15.57 -21.77 -33.37
C LEU A 470 14.64 -22.99 -33.59
N LEU A 471 13.80 -23.32 -32.61
CA LEU A 471 12.83 -24.42 -32.73
C LEU A 471 11.82 -24.17 -33.86
N SER A 472 11.41 -22.92 -34.07
CA SER A 472 10.50 -22.54 -35.15
C SER A 472 11.11 -22.63 -36.55
N ASP A 473 12.42 -22.38 -36.68
CA ASP A 473 13.16 -22.44 -37.95
C ASP A 473 13.67 -23.85 -38.29
N THR A 474 13.59 -24.79 -37.34
CA THR A 474 14.10 -26.17 -37.52
C THR A 474 13.01 -27.08 -38.11
N PRO A 475 13.06 -27.47 -39.39
CA PRO A 475 11.98 -28.23 -40.04
C PRO A 475 11.83 -29.66 -39.51
N GLN A 476 12.87 -30.21 -38.86
CA GLN A 476 12.83 -31.53 -38.25
C GLN A 476 12.05 -31.55 -36.92
N VAL A 477 11.68 -30.39 -36.37
CA VAL A 477 10.80 -30.24 -35.20
C VAL A 477 9.36 -30.35 -35.68
N THR A 478 8.77 -31.52 -35.46
CA THR A 478 7.38 -31.82 -35.85
C THR A 478 6.52 -32.15 -34.64
N PRO A 479 5.18 -32.01 -34.72
CA PRO A 479 4.29 -32.29 -33.61
C PRO A 479 4.46 -33.72 -33.07
N GLY A 480 4.68 -33.86 -31.76
CA GLY A 480 4.79 -35.16 -31.08
C GLY A 480 6.16 -35.82 -31.19
N LYS A 481 7.17 -35.11 -31.70
CA LYS A 481 8.56 -35.59 -31.75
C LYS A 481 9.30 -35.22 -30.45
N PRO A 482 9.92 -36.17 -29.75
CA PRO A 482 10.62 -35.88 -28.49
C PRO A 482 11.92 -35.09 -28.74
N LEU A 483 12.35 -34.30 -27.75
CA LEU A 483 13.58 -33.49 -27.83
C LEU A 483 14.81 -34.33 -28.20
N GLN A 484 14.88 -35.57 -27.72
CA GLN A 484 15.99 -36.49 -28.00
C GLN A 484 16.18 -36.73 -29.50
N ASP A 485 15.08 -36.91 -30.25
CA ASP A 485 15.09 -37.20 -31.70
C ASP A 485 15.48 -35.97 -32.55
N VAL A 486 15.38 -34.76 -32.00
CA VAL A 486 15.73 -33.51 -32.69
C VAL A 486 17.02 -32.88 -32.19
N SER A 487 17.51 -33.30 -31.02
CA SER A 487 18.68 -32.73 -30.34
C SER A 487 19.92 -32.64 -31.24
N ILE A 488 20.13 -33.62 -32.12
CA ILE A 488 21.24 -33.64 -33.09
C ILE A 488 21.22 -32.47 -34.08
N PHE A 489 20.06 -31.90 -34.38
CA PHE A 489 19.90 -30.76 -35.28
C PHE A 489 20.02 -29.42 -34.55
N LEU A 490 19.95 -29.43 -33.21
CA LEU A 490 20.03 -28.26 -32.34
C LEU A 490 21.45 -28.05 -31.77
N GLN A 491 22.30 -29.08 -31.83
CA GLN A 491 23.70 -29.02 -31.43
C GLN A 491 24.48 -28.02 -32.30
N GLY A 492 25.37 -27.23 -31.69
CA GLY A 492 26.12 -26.16 -32.34
C GLY A 492 25.46 -24.77 -32.30
N PHE A 493 24.21 -24.66 -31.86
CA PHE A 493 23.55 -23.37 -31.65
C PHE A 493 23.69 -22.89 -30.20
N SER A 494 24.16 -21.65 -30.03
CA SER A 494 24.44 -21.08 -28.70
C SER A 494 23.22 -21.04 -27.78
N ALA A 495 22.02 -20.81 -28.33
CA ALA A 495 20.77 -20.78 -27.58
C ALA A 495 20.43 -22.13 -26.92
N TYR A 496 20.74 -23.26 -27.57
CA TYR A 496 20.52 -24.59 -27.01
C TYR A 496 21.66 -25.01 -26.07
N GLU A 497 22.92 -24.75 -26.43
CA GLU A 497 24.09 -25.17 -25.64
C GLU A 497 24.27 -24.39 -24.34
N SER A 498 23.83 -23.13 -24.30
CA SER A 498 23.97 -22.27 -23.13
C SER A 498 22.88 -22.49 -22.07
N LEU A 499 21.78 -23.16 -22.43
CA LEU A 499 20.69 -23.48 -21.52
C LEU A 499 20.97 -24.79 -20.76
N PRO A 500 20.64 -24.88 -19.46
CA PRO A 500 20.67 -26.15 -18.74
C PRO A 500 19.75 -27.19 -19.40
N PRO A 501 20.11 -28.48 -19.42
CA PRO A 501 19.31 -29.52 -20.10
C PRO A 501 17.85 -29.59 -19.63
N SER A 502 17.60 -29.37 -18.33
CA SER A 502 16.24 -29.30 -17.79
C SER A 502 15.46 -28.09 -18.28
N GLN A 503 16.11 -26.93 -18.42
CA GLN A 503 15.49 -25.70 -18.92
C GLN A 503 15.19 -25.83 -20.42
N ALA A 504 16.13 -26.35 -21.21
CA ALA A 504 15.92 -26.62 -22.63
C ALA A 504 14.77 -27.61 -22.86
N ALA A 505 14.67 -28.67 -22.03
CA ALA A 505 13.54 -29.59 -22.08
C ALA A 505 12.20 -28.89 -21.78
N MET A 506 12.15 -28.03 -20.76
CA MET A 506 10.92 -27.26 -20.44
C MET A 506 10.50 -26.32 -21.58
N VAL A 507 11.44 -25.60 -22.19
CA VAL A 507 11.15 -24.72 -23.34
C VAL A 507 10.66 -25.55 -24.52
N TYR A 508 11.31 -26.68 -24.81
CA TYR A 508 10.89 -27.58 -25.88
C TYR A 508 9.51 -28.18 -25.65
N ASP A 509 9.20 -28.62 -24.43
CA ASP A 509 7.90 -29.18 -24.09
C ASP A 509 6.78 -28.14 -24.22
N ARG A 510 7.04 -26.90 -23.78
CA ARG A 510 6.12 -25.76 -24.01
C ARG A 510 5.91 -25.52 -25.50
N PHE A 511 6.98 -25.44 -26.27
CA PHE A 511 6.91 -25.24 -27.72
C PHE A 511 6.18 -26.39 -28.43
N GLN A 512 6.44 -27.65 -28.05
CA GLN A 512 5.75 -28.83 -28.59
C GLN A 512 4.26 -28.82 -28.28
N HIS A 513 3.86 -28.41 -27.08
CA HIS A 513 2.45 -28.26 -26.73
C HIS A 513 1.73 -27.27 -27.63
N ASP A 514 2.34 -26.11 -27.88
CA ASP A 514 1.76 -25.08 -28.75
C ASP A 514 1.80 -25.49 -30.23
N LEU A 515 2.85 -26.20 -30.65
CA LEU A 515 2.95 -26.78 -31.99
C LEU A 515 1.87 -27.85 -32.22
N LEU A 516 1.61 -28.72 -31.23
CA LEU A 516 0.56 -29.75 -31.26
C LEU A 516 -0.83 -29.13 -31.36
N LYS A 517 -1.12 -28.14 -30.51
CA LYS A 517 -2.40 -27.43 -30.55
C LYS A 517 -2.64 -26.78 -31.91
N ARG A 518 -1.64 -26.13 -32.49
CA ARG A 518 -1.73 -25.54 -33.83
C ARG A 518 -2.00 -26.62 -34.88
N ALA A 519 -1.25 -27.72 -34.87
CA ALA A 519 -1.46 -28.83 -35.81
C ALA A 519 -2.85 -29.47 -35.68
N GLU A 520 -3.41 -29.58 -34.47
CA GLU A 520 -4.78 -30.05 -34.28
C GLU A 520 -5.83 -29.10 -34.88
N ILE A 521 -5.66 -27.79 -34.70
CA ILE A 521 -6.57 -26.78 -35.25
C ILE A 521 -6.54 -26.82 -36.78
N GLU A 522 -5.34 -26.82 -37.37
CA GLU A 522 -5.15 -26.95 -38.82
C GLU A 522 -5.76 -28.25 -39.36
N PHE A 523 -5.59 -29.37 -38.64
CA PHE A 523 -6.18 -30.62 -39.07
C PHE A 523 -7.72 -30.59 -38.99
N ARG A 524 -8.32 -29.97 -37.97
CA ARG A 524 -9.78 -29.78 -37.91
C ARG A 524 -10.29 -28.89 -39.04
N GLU A 525 -9.53 -27.86 -39.42
CA GLU A 525 -9.86 -27.00 -40.55
C GLU A 525 -9.84 -27.79 -41.87
N CYS A 526 -8.85 -28.68 -42.07
CA CYS A 526 -8.82 -29.63 -43.18
C CYS A 526 -10.09 -30.49 -43.25
N LEU A 527 -10.59 -30.99 -42.11
CA LEU A 527 -11.85 -31.76 -42.08
C LEU A 527 -13.07 -30.91 -42.46
N LEU A 528 -13.10 -29.64 -42.03
CA LEU A 528 -14.17 -28.70 -42.37
C LEU A 528 -14.16 -28.33 -43.86
N GLU A 529 -13.00 -28.16 -44.47
CA GLU A 529 -12.86 -27.93 -45.93
C GLU A 529 -13.36 -29.12 -46.76
N ASN A 530 -13.25 -30.33 -46.22
CA ASN A 530 -13.66 -31.56 -46.89
C ASN A 530 -15.01 -32.10 -46.38
N ILE A 531 -15.90 -31.21 -45.92
CA ILE A 531 -17.18 -31.57 -45.29
C ILE A 531 -18.06 -32.53 -46.11
N GLU A 532 -18.04 -32.41 -47.45
CA GLU A 532 -18.84 -33.25 -48.36
C GLU A 532 -18.51 -34.74 -48.18
N LEU A 533 -17.22 -35.09 -48.02
CA LEU A 533 -16.76 -36.45 -47.77
C LEU A 533 -17.46 -37.07 -46.55
N PHE A 534 -17.67 -36.26 -45.50
CA PHE A 534 -18.24 -36.74 -44.25
C PHE A 534 -19.78 -36.73 -44.25
N ILE A 535 -20.43 -35.79 -44.95
CA ILE A 535 -21.89 -35.77 -45.09
C ILE A 535 -22.39 -37.06 -45.76
N ASP A 536 -21.72 -37.51 -46.82
CA ASP A 536 -22.09 -38.73 -47.54
C ASP A 536 -21.99 -39.97 -46.65
N VAL A 537 -20.95 -40.04 -45.82
CA VAL A 537 -20.76 -41.12 -44.83
C VAL A 537 -21.89 -41.12 -43.81
N VAL A 538 -22.26 -39.97 -43.25
CA VAL A 538 -23.36 -39.86 -42.26
C VAL A 538 -24.70 -40.23 -42.89
N ARG A 539 -24.98 -39.80 -44.12
CA ARG A 539 -26.22 -40.11 -44.84
C ARG A 539 -26.37 -41.61 -45.11
N THR A 540 -25.32 -42.22 -45.66
CA THR A 540 -25.29 -43.66 -45.97
C THR A 540 -25.47 -44.50 -44.70
N SER A 541 -24.81 -44.10 -43.61
CA SER A 541 -24.92 -44.79 -42.32
C SER A 541 -26.32 -44.71 -41.70
N ARG A 542 -27.03 -43.58 -41.87
CA ARG A 542 -28.41 -43.39 -41.36
C ARG A 542 -29.47 -44.15 -42.16
N THR A 543 -29.23 -44.44 -43.43
CA THR A 543 -30.12 -45.31 -44.23
C THR A 543 -29.99 -46.78 -43.85
N GLU A 544 -28.82 -47.21 -43.37
CA GLU A 544 -28.53 -48.61 -43.04
C GLU A 544 -28.88 -49.01 -41.59
N PHE A 545 -28.84 -48.08 -40.63
CA PHE A 545 -29.05 -48.39 -39.20
C PHE A 545 -30.18 -47.57 -38.55
N LYS A 546 -31.13 -48.26 -37.90
CA LYS A 546 -32.25 -47.64 -37.13
C LYS A 546 -31.93 -47.31 -35.66
N ASN A 547 -30.68 -47.52 -35.20
CA ASN A 547 -30.28 -47.29 -33.80
C ASN A 547 -29.30 -46.11 -33.65
N ASP A 548 -29.36 -45.42 -32.50
CA ASP A 548 -28.71 -44.14 -32.17
C ASP A 548 -27.15 -44.15 -32.03
N HIS A 549 -26.48 -45.27 -32.30
CA HIS A 549 -25.01 -45.37 -32.24
C HIS A 549 -24.42 -45.54 -33.64
N LEU A 550 -23.93 -44.45 -34.22
CA LEU A 550 -23.30 -44.45 -35.54
C LEU A 550 -21.87 -45.04 -35.42
N LEU A 551 -21.71 -46.29 -35.83
CA LEU A 551 -20.41 -46.97 -35.92
C LEU A 551 -19.90 -46.85 -37.35
N ILE A 552 -18.83 -46.07 -37.55
CA ILE A 552 -18.16 -45.95 -38.85
C ILE A 552 -17.50 -47.29 -39.17
N SER A 553 -17.78 -47.82 -40.36
CA SER A 553 -17.13 -49.05 -40.81
C SER A 553 -15.63 -48.81 -41.06
N GLU A 554 -14.79 -49.82 -40.83
CA GLU A 554 -13.35 -49.72 -41.11
C GLU A 554 -13.05 -49.45 -42.60
N ARG A 555 -13.96 -49.82 -43.51
CA ARG A 555 -13.86 -49.49 -44.93
C ARG A 555 -14.01 -47.99 -45.20
N GLU A 556 -14.99 -47.35 -44.57
CA GLU A 556 -15.19 -45.90 -44.69
C GLU A 556 -14.03 -45.11 -44.04
N MET A 557 -13.54 -45.59 -42.90
CA MET A 557 -12.37 -44.98 -42.25
C MET A 557 -11.13 -45.05 -43.16
N LEU A 558 -10.90 -46.17 -43.85
CA LEU A 558 -9.80 -46.31 -44.81
C LEU A 558 -9.94 -45.34 -45.99
N ARG A 559 -11.15 -45.23 -46.56
CA ARG A 559 -11.44 -44.31 -47.67
C ARG A 559 -11.16 -42.85 -47.31
N ILE A 560 -11.55 -42.43 -46.10
CA ILE A 560 -11.27 -41.08 -45.60
C ILE A 560 -9.76 -40.86 -45.46
N LYS A 561 -9.04 -41.83 -44.92
CA LYS A 561 -7.57 -41.75 -44.75
C LYS A 561 -6.85 -41.66 -46.09
N GLU A 562 -7.25 -42.45 -47.08
CA GLU A 562 -6.69 -42.42 -48.43
C GLU A 562 -6.94 -41.09 -49.13
N PHE A 563 -8.09 -40.45 -48.87
CA PHE A 563 -8.38 -39.13 -49.42
C PHE A 563 -7.53 -38.03 -48.76
N LEU A 564 -7.35 -38.08 -47.44
CA LEU A 564 -6.62 -37.05 -46.70
C LEU A 564 -5.09 -37.22 -46.72
N GLN A 565 -4.56 -38.34 -47.22
CA GLN A 565 -3.14 -38.68 -47.09
C GLN A 565 -2.17 -37.65 -47.71
N ASP A 566 -2.62 -36.94 -48.75
CA ASP A 566 -1.80 -35.96 -49.46
C ASP A 566 -1.80 -34.58 -48.78
N ASP A 567 -2.79 -34.27 -47.94
CA ASP A 567 -2.87 -33.00 -47.22
C ASP A 567 -1.73 -32.87 -46.20
N ILE A 568 -1.04 -31.74 -46.22
CA ILE A 568 0.11 -31.46 -45.35
C ILE A 568 -0.33 -31.50 -43.87
N ARG A 569 -1.53 -30.98 -43.56
CA ARG A 569 -2.09 -30.91 -42.19
C ARG A 569 -2.38 -32.31 -41.64
N TYR A 570 -2.80 -33.24 -42.49
CA TYR A 570 -2.93 -34.65 -42.13
C TYR A 570 -1.57 -35.34 -41.94
N ARG A 571 -0.57 -35.01 -42.76
CA ARG A 571 0.80 -35.58 -42.67
C ARG A 571 1.58 -35.06 -41.46
N GLN A 572 1.34 -33.82 -41.02
CA GLN A 572 1.97 -33.24 -39.83
C GLN A 572 1.73 -34.05 -38.56
N LEU A 573 0.58 -34.71 -38.45
CA LEU A 573 0.20 -35.57 -37.32
C LEU A 573 0.52 -37.06 -37.56
N SER A 574 1.43 -37.39 -38.47
CA SER A 574 1.78 -38.77 -38.85
C SER A 574 2.23 -39.66 -37.68
N ARG A 575 2.98 -39.12 -36.72
CA ARG A 575 3.40 -39.83 -35.50
C ARG A 575 2.26 -40.03 -34.50
N LEU A 576 1.18 -39.26 -34.61
CA LEU A 576 0.04 -39.23 -33.70
C LEU A 576 -1.19 -39.82 -34.39
N PHE A 577 -1.05 -41.03 -34.95
CA PHE A 577 -2.10 -41.67 -35.72
C PHE A 577 -3.38 -41.93 -34.90
N GLU A 578 -3.26 -42.27 -33.61
CA GLU A 578 -4.42 -42.44 -32.72
C GLU A 578 -5.19 -41.13 -32.51
N LEU A 579 -4.46 -40.01 -32.39
CA LEU A 579 -5.06 -38.68 -32.26
C LEU A 579 -5.79 -38.29 -33.56
N ARG A 580 -5.17 -38.52 -34.74
CA ARG A 580 -5.84 -38.27 -36.03
C ARG A 580 -7.13 -39.06 -36.16
N ASP A 581 -7.07 -40.35 -35.85
CA ASP A 581 -8.23 -41.24 -35.92
C ASP A 581 -9.34 -40.79 -34.97
N SER A 582 -8.97 -40.38 -33.76
CA SER A 582 -9.89 -39.84 -32.76
C SER A 582 -10.56 -38.55 -33.24
N ILE A 583 -9.81 -37.60 -33.82
CA ILE A 583 -10.35 -36.34 -34.34
C ILE A 583 -11.35 -36.61 -35.48
N ILE A 584 -11.02 -37.50 -36.42
CA ILE A 584 -11.92 -37.90 -37.51
C ILE A 584 -13.21 -38.53 -36.96
N ARG A 585 -13.09 -39.53 -36.07
CA ARG A 585 -14.26 -40.21 -35.47
C ARG A 585 -15.14 -39.24 -34.69
N ARG A 586 -14.54 -38.30 -33.94
CA ARG A 586 -15.27 -37.27 -33.21
C ARG A 586 -15.99 -36.31 -34.15
N PHE A 587 -15.36 -35.89 -35.24
CA PHE A 587 -15.97 -35.02 -36.23
C PHE A 587 -17.19 -35.67 -36.89
N ILE A 588 -17.10 -36.94 -37.27
CA ILE A 588 -18.23 -37.70 -37.82
C ILE A 588 -19.34 -37.89 -36.79
N SER A 589 -19.00 -38.26 -35.55
CA SER A 589 -19.97 -38.39 -34.46
C SER A 589 -20.73 -37.08 -34.22
N PHE A 590 -20.03 -35.94 -34.30
CA PHE A 590 -20.63 -34.61 -34.21
C PHE A 590 -21.57 -34.32 -35.39
N LEU A 591 -21.17 -34.61 -36.63
CA LEU A 591 -22.05 -34.43 -37.80
C LEU A 591 -23.29 -35.33 -37.73
N ALA A 592 -23.14 -36.53 -37.15
CA ALA A 592 -24.25 -37.45 -36.94
C ALA A 592 -25.26 -36.95 -35.90
N ARG A 593 -24.81 -36.26 -34.85
CA ARG A 593 -25.65 -35.65 -33.81
C ARG A 593 -25.11 -34.26 -33.47
N PRO A 594 -25.50 -33.23 -34.25
CA PRO A 594 -25.01 -31.88 -34.03
C PRO A 594 -25.55 -31.34 -32.70
N ALA A 595 -24.69 -31.28 -31.68
CA ALA A 595 -24.97 -30.60 -30.43
C ALA A 595 -24.09 -29.35 -30.32
N THR A 596 -24.64 -28.29 -29.73
CA THR A 596 -23.89 -27.04 -29.51
C THR A 596 -22.63 -27.25 -28.67
N ASN A 597 -22.72 -28.14 -27.67
CA ASN A 597 -21.60 -28.45 -26.76
C ASN A 597 -20.48 -29.28 -27.42
N ASP A 598 -20.80 -30.00 -28.50
CA ASP A 598 -19.86 -30.85 -29.24
C ASP A 598 -19.31 -30.15 -30.49
N CYS A 599 -19.66 -28.88 -30.71
CA CYS A 599 -19.20 -28.10 -31.84
C CYS A 599 -17.65 -27.98 -31.86
N PRO A 600 -16.98 -28.27 -32.99
CA PRO A 600 -15.52 -28.08 -33.12
C PRO A 600 -15.06 -26.65 -32.86
N ALA A 601 -15.95 -25.67 -32.98
CA ALA A 601 -15.70 -24.26 -32.70
C ALA A 601 -15.90 -23.88 -31.22
N PHE A 602 -16.37 -24.78 -30.36
CA PHE A 602 -16.61 -24.56 -28.92
C PHE A 602 -17.38 -23.26 -28.63
N SER A 603 -16.75 -22.30 -27.94
CA SER A 603 -17.34 -20.98 -27.62
C SER A 603 -17.61 -20.11 -28.85
N ALA A 604 -16.93 -20.38 -29.98
CA ALA A 604 -17.18 -19.73 -31.26
C ALA A 604 -18.25 -20.46 -32.11
N CYS A 605 -19.07 -21.33 -31.48
CA CYS A 605 -20.22 -21.94 -32.14
C CYS A 605 -21.22 -20.85 -32.56
N ALA A 606 -21.48 -20.76 -33.86
CA ALA A 606 -22.43 -19.78 -34.38
C ALA A 606 -23.85 -19.99 -33.82
N GLN A 607 -24.27 -21.23 -33.55
CA GLN A 607 -25.59 -21.48 -32.96
C GLN A 607 -25.72 -20.91 -31.54
N HIS A 608 -24.64 -20.93 -30.75
CA HIS A 608 -24.62 -20.31 -29.43
C HIS A 608 -24.65 -18.77 -29.55
N ALA A 609 -23.80 -18.22 -30.41
CA ALA A 609 -23.77 -16.79 -30.69
C ALA A 609 -25.10 -16.24 -31.23
N ILE A 610 -25.80 -16.99 -32.10
CA ILE A 610 -27.13 -16.63 -32.62
C ILE A 610 -28.14 -16.52 -31.48
N ASN A 611 -28.17 -17.49 -30.58
CA ASN A 611 -29.13 -17.50 -29.47
C ASN A 611 -28.92 -16.30 -28.54
N ASP A 612 -27.66 -15.97 -28.23
CA ASP A 612 -27.32 -14.83 -27.38
C ASP A 612 -27.58 -13.49 -28.08
N ALA A 613 -27.19 -13.36 -29.34
CA ALA A 613 -27.36 -12.14 -30.14
C ALA A 613 -28.83 -11.79 -30.37
N ILE A 614 -29.68 -12.79 -30.70
CA ILE A 614 -31.12 -12.60 -30.83
C ILE A 614 -31.72 -12.16 -29.49
N GLY A 615 -31.35 -12.80 -28.38
CA GLY A 615 -31.82 -12.40 -27.05
C GLY A 615 -31.48 -10.95 -26.70
N MET A 616 -30.24 -10.53 -26.93
CA MET A 616 -29.80 -9.15 -26.70
C MET A 616 -30.47 -8.13 -27.64
N PHE A 617 -30.65 -8.48 -28.92
CA PHE A 617 -31.30 -7.62 -29.92
C PHE A 617 -32.72 -7.22 -29.48
N PHE A 618 -33.52 -8.17 -28.99
CA PHE A 618 -34.87 -7.89 -28.52
C PHE A 618 -34.93 -7.24 -27.13
N GLN A 619 -33.94 -7.47 -26.25
CA GLN A 619 -33.83 -6.71 -25.00
C GLN A 619 -33.60 -5.22 -25.24
N ARG A 620 -32.77 -4.84 -26.22
CA ARG A 620 -32.58 -3.44 -26.63
C ARG A 620 -33.84 -2.83 -27.26
N LYS A 621 -34.73 -3.65 -27.84
CA LYS A 621 -35.99 -3.21 -28.49
C LYS A 621 -37.17 -3.03 -27.53
N LYS A 622 -37.09 -3.45 -26.27
CA LYS A 622 -38.12 -3.23 -25.22
C LYS A 622 -38.41 -1.74 -24.89
N GLN A 623 -37.79 -0.80 -25.59
CA GLN A 623 -37.95 0.64 -25.43
C GLN A 623 -38.85 1.32 -26.49
N CYS A 624 -39.52 0.58 -27.37
CA CYS A 624 -40.45 1.16 -28.36
C CYS A 624 -41.91 0.72 -28.11
N ASP A 625 -42.78 1.70 -27.88
CA ASP A 625 -44.20 1.57 -27.61
C ASP A 625 -44.96 0.75 -28.68
N PHE A 626 -45.65 -0.30 -28.25
CA PHE A 626 -46.73 -0.92 -29.03
C PHE A 626 -48.05 -0.15 -28.77
N SER A 627 -48.10 1.13 -29.16
CA SER A 627 -49.18 2.08 -28.81
C SER A 627 -50.12 2.42 -29.98
N VAL A 628 -50.63 1.42 -30.70
CA VAL A 628 -51.73 1.65 -31.66
C VAL A 628 -52.95 0.86 -31.21
N SER A 629 -53.92 1.54 -30.61
CA SER A 629 -55.20 0.93 -30.25
C SER A 629 -55.99 0.60 -31.51
N HIS A 630 -56.40 -0.64 -31.67
CA HIS A 630 -57.22 -1.07 -32.81
C HIS A 630 -58.69 -0.68 -32.61
N LEU A 631 -59.40 -0.37 -33.69
CA LEU A 631 -60.83 -0.02 -33.66
C LEU A 631 -61.65 -1.16 -34.27
N VAL A 632 -62.64 -1.67 -33.55
CA VAL A 632 -63.49 -2.78 -33.96
C VAL A 632 -64.96 -2.34 -33.95
N ASP A 633 -65.58 -2.24 -35.12
CA ASP A 633 -67.00 -1.89 -35.28
C ASP A 633 -67.84 -3.17 -35.54
N ILE A 634 -68.94 -3.34 -34.79
CA ILE A 634 -69.86 -4.49 -34.85
C ILE A 634 -71.26 -3.99 -35.21
N SER A 635 -71.89 -4.63 -36.20
CA SER A 635 -73.30 -4.40 -36.58
C SER A 635 -74.16 -5.56 -36.07
N VAL A 636 -75.11 -5.28 -35.20
CA VAL A 636 -75.91 -6.29 -34.48
C VAL A 636 -77.30 -6.41 -35.09
N HIS A 637 -77.67 -7.63 -35.47
CA HIS A 637 -78.92 -8.02 -36.11
C HIS A 637 -79.73 -8.95 -35.19
N GLY A 638 -81.03 -8.72 -35.04
CA GLY A 638 -81.92 -9.52 -34.18
C GLY A 638 -83.22 -8.78 -33.88
N GLU A 639 -84.06 -9.31 -32.98
CA GLU A 639 -85.25 -8.58 -32.50
C GLU A 639 -84.84 -7.28 -31.78
N MET A 640 -85.53 -6.18 -32.05
CA MET A 640 -85.14 -4.84 -31.56
C MET A 640 -84.94 -4.76 -30.04
N ALA A 641 -85.78 -5.44 -29.26
CA ALA A 641 -85.65 -5.48 -27.81
C ALA A 641 -84.34 -6.16 -27.36
N MET A 642 -83.92 -7.23 -28.04
CA MET A 642 -82.69 -7.97 -27.72
C MET A 642 -81.43 -7.28 -28.22
N VAL A 643 -81.50 -6.63 -29.39
CA VAL A 643 -80.38 -5.83 -29.91
C VAL A 643 -80.06 -4.68 -28.96
N ALA A 644 -81.08 -3.96 -28.49
CA ALA A 644 -80.91 -2.89 -27.50
C ALA A 644 -80.32 -3.41 -26.18
N GLN A 645 -80.76 -4.59 -25.72
CA GLN A 645 -80.23 -5.23 -24.52
C GLN A 645 -78.76 -5.64 -24.69
N PHE A 646 -78.39 -6.27 -25.81
CA PHE A 646 -77.02 -6.69 -26.12
C PHE A 646 -76.03 -5.51 -26.15
N ILE A 647 -76.40 -4.42 -26.81
CA ILE A 647 -75.56 -3.21 -26.89
C ILE A 647 -75.37 -2.60 -25.51
N THR A 648 -76.43 -2.56 -24.69
CA THR A 648 -76.36 -2.08 -23.31
C THR A 648 -75.40 -2.93 -22.47
N ASP A 649 -75.50 -4.27 -22.58
CA ASP A 649 -74.68 -5.19 -21.80
C ASP A 649 -73.19 -5.16 -22.21
N ILE A 650 -72.88 -5.02 -23.50
CA ILE A 650 -71.50 -4.81 -23.98
C ILE A 650 -70.91 -3.49 -23.45
N ASN A 651 -71.69 -2.40 -23.49
CA ASN A 651 -71.23 -1.10 -22.99
C ASN A 651 -71.00 -1.13 -21.47
N VAL A 652 -71.84 -1.85 -20.72
CA VAL A 652 -71.64 -2.08 -19.28
C VAL A 652 -70.41 -2.96 -19.03
N LEU A 653 -70.19 -4.02 -19.82
CA LEU A 653 -69.03 -4.90 -19.68
C LEU A 653 -67.70 -4.16 -19.89
N LEU A 654 -67.65 -3.29 -20.90
CA LEU A 654 -66.42 -2.62 -21.33
C LEU A 654 -66.18 -1.29 -20.60
N HIS A 655 -67.19 -0.70 -19.95
CA HIS A 655 -67.08 0.58 -19.25
C HIS A 655 -66.43 1.72 -20.09
N ASN A 656 -66.57 1.70 -21.42
CA ASN A 656 -65.90 2.60 -22.38
C ASN A 656 -64.35 2.53 -22.40
N GLU A 657 -63.75 1.48 -21.85
CA GLU A 657 -62.30 1.20 -21.91
C GLU A 657 -61.96 0.27 -23.10
N PRO A 658 -60.74 0.34 -23.68
CA PRO A 658 -60.33 -0.57 -24.72
C PRO A 658 -60.18 -2.00 -24.18
N PHE A 659 -60.77 -2.95 -24.89
CA PHE A 659 -60.68 -4.38 -24.62
C PHE A 659 -59.26 -4.88 -24.91
N LEU A 660 -58.60 -5.48 -23.92
CA LEU A 660 -57.22 -5.97 -24.03
C LEU A 660 -57.19 -7.31 -24.77
N THR A 661 -56.51 -7.34 -25.91
CA THR A 661 -56.28 -8.55 -26.71
C THR A 661 -54.80 -8.89 -26.78
N ALA A 662 -54.45 -10.11 -27.19
CA ALA A 662 -53.06 -10.52 -27.39
C ALA A 662 -52.29 -9.66 -28.43
N SER A 663 -53.02 -8.93 -29.27
CA SER A 663 -52.51 -8.02 -30.31
C SER A 663 -52.53 -6.55 -29.89
N GLY A 664 -52.97 -6.22 -28.67
CA GLY A 664 -53.00 -4.86 -28.12
C GLY A 664 -54.40 -4.39 -27.66
N PRO A 665 -54.53 -3.15 -27.17
CA PRO A 665 -55.82 -2.59 -26.76
C PRO A 665 -56.73 -2.36 -27.98
N ALA A 666 -57.98 -2.84 -27.93
CA ALA A 666 -58.98 -2.72 -28.99
C ALA A 666 -60.24 -2.01 -28.50
N THR A 667 -60.67 -0.92 -29.16
CA THR A 667 -61.92 -0.21 -28.83
C THR A 667 -63.07 -0.81 -29.63
N ILE A 668 -64.06 -1.40 -28.94
CA ILE A 668 -65.20 -2.08 -29.55
C ILE A 668 -66.41 -1.14 -29.58
N ARG A 669 -67.08 -1.01 -30.74
CA ARG A 669 -68.31 -0.22 -30.90
C ARG A 669 -69.42 -1.06 -31.55
N CYS A 670 -70.57 -1.14 -30.91
CA CYS A 670 -71.73 -1.88 -31.41
C CYS A 670 -72.84 -0.94 -31.90
N TYR A 671 -73.47 -1.27 -33.03
CA TYR A 671 -74.58 -0.51 -33.63
C TYR A 671 -75.74 -1.45 -33.98
N GLY A 672 -76.99 -1.01 -33.81
CA GLY A 672 -78.16 -1.74 -34.28
C GLY A 672 -78.30 -1.67 -35.80
N ALA A 673 -78.66 -2.78 -36.44
CA ALA A 673 -78.75 -2.85 -37.91
C ALA A 673 -79.76 -1.87 -38.53
N GLU A 674 -80.83 -1.51 -37.81
CA GLU A 674 -81.88 -0.58 -38.28
C GLU A 674 -81.48 0.90 -38.19
N GLU A 675 -80.40 1.24 -37.47
CA GLU A 675 -79.96 2.63 -37.22
C GLU A 675 -78.96 3.16 -38.26
N LEU A 676 -78.73 2.45 -39.36
CA LEU A 676 -77.58 2.68 -40.25
C LEU A 676 -77.96 3.04 -41.70
N GLU A 677 -77.31 4.07 -42.26
CA GLU A 677 -77.37 4.40 -43.69
C GLU A 677 -76.61 3.37 -44.55
N GLU A 678 -77.19 2.97 -45.68
CA GLU A 678 -76.64 2.00 -46.62
C GLU A 678 -75.33 2.51 -47.26
N GLY A 679 -74.17 2.02 -46.79
CA GLY A 679 -72.88 2.35 -47.41
C GLY A 679 -71.58 1.95 -46.68
N LYS A 680 -71.62 1.50 -45.42
CA LYS A 680 -70.42 1.14 -44.62
C LYS A 680 -70.35 -0.32 -44.15
N ASN A 681 -71.04 -1.25 -44.82
CA ASN A 681 -71.18 -2.63 -44.32
C ASN A 681 -69.95 -3.54 -44.52
N SER A 682 -68.97 -3.18 -45.36
CA SER A 682 -67.83 -4.04 -45.70
C SER A 682 -66.71 -4.07 -44.64
N SER A 683 -66.63 -3.06 -43.76
CA SER A 683 -65.57 -2.93 -42.74
C SER A 683 -66.02 -3.25 -41.32
N ARG A 684 -67.22 -3.82 -41.15
CA ARG A 684 -67.84 -4.08 -39.84
C ARG A 684 -68.16 -5.55 -39.68
N THR A 685 -67.92 -6.11 -38.51
CA THR A 685 -68.32 -7.49 -38.23
C THR A 685 -69.84 -7.55 -38.09
N GLN A 686 -70.49 -8.38 -38.92
CA GLN A 686 -71.93 -8.59 -38.86
C GLN A 686 -72.23 -9.66 -37.79
N LEU A 687 -72.94 -9.30 -36.73
CA LEU A 687 -73.30 -10.17 -35.62
C LEU A 687 -74.80 -10.44 -35.62
N PHE A 688 -75.22 -11.69 -35.75
CA PHE A 688 -76.62 -12.11 -35.78
C PHE A 688 -77.00 -12.82 -34.48
N LEU A 689 -77.98 -12.27 -33.77
CA LEU A 689 -78.59 -12.84 -32.57
C LEU A 689 -79.71 -13.79 -32.99
N LEU A 690 -79.55 -15.08 -32.68
CA LEU A 690 -80.47 -16.16 -33.05
C LEU A 690 -81.28 -16.60 -31.83
N ASP A 691 -82.56 -16.24 -31.81
CA ASP A 691 -83.52 -16.52 -30.72
C ASP A 691 -84.75 -17.33 -31.17
N SER A 692 -85.06 -17.32 -32.47
CA SER A 692 -86.30 -17.84 -33.05
C SER A 692 -86.09 -18.32 -34.48
N SER A 693 -87.03 -19.10 -35.02
CA SER A 693 -86.95 -19.53 -36.43
C SER A 693 -86.98 -18.35 -37.42
N SER A 694 -87.65 -17.25 -37.04
CA SER A 694 -87.69 -16.00 -37.79
C SER A 694 -86.34 -15.29 -37.86
N SER A 695 -85.58 -15.19 -36.76
CA SER A 695 -84.26 -14.55 -36.79
C SER A 695 -83.22 -15.39 -37.55
N LEU A 696 -83.35 -16.72 -37.52
CA LEU A 696 -82.55 -17.63 -38.33
C LEU A 696 -82.82 -17.48 -39.84
N GLU A 697 -84.09 -17.34 -40.24
CA GLU A 697 -84.46 -17.06 -41.64
C GLU A 697 -83.99 -15.67 -42.08
N TYR A 698 -84.12 -14.66 -41.22
CA TYR A 698 -83.59 -13.32 -41.45
C TYR A 698 -82.06 -13.33 -41.64
N ALA A 699 -81.32 -14.04 -40.79
CA ALA A 699 -79.88 -14.19 -40.92
C ALA A 699 -79.47 -14.87 -42.24
N ARG A 700 -80.22 -15.90 -42.68
CA ARG A 700 -80.01 -16.52 -44.01
C ARG A 700 -80.25 -15.52 -45.15
N GLU A 701 -81.33 -14.73 -45.07
CA GLU A 701 -81.66 -13.75 -46.11
C GLU A 701 -80.59 -12.64 -46.19
N CYS A 702 -80.18 -12.09 -45.06
CA CYS A 702 -79.14 -11.07 -44.99
C CYS A 702 -77.80 -11.58 -45.54
N THR A 703 -77.33 -12.75 -45.09
CA THR A 703 -76.02 -13.27 -45.55
C THR A 703 -76.04 -13.67 -47.02
N SER A 704 -77.18 -14.12 -47.56
CA SER A 704 -77.31 -14.39 -49.00
C SER A 704 -77.13 -13.13 -49.87
N LYS A 705 -77.58 -11.96 -49.40
CA LYS A 705 -77.41 -10.67 -50.09
C LYS A 705 -75.95 -10.21 -50.13
N PHE A 706 -75.14 -10.55 -49.12
CA PHE A 706 -73.70 -10.22 -49.07
C PHE A 706 -72.86 -11.10 -50.01
N CYS A 707 -73.20 -12.39 -50.16
CA CYS A 707 -72.46 -13.30 -51.04
C CYS A 707 -72.64 -13.00 -52.54
N LEU A 708 -73.80 -12.46 -52.94
CA LEU A 708 -74.12 -12.15 -54.35
C LEU A 708 -73.32 -10.95 -54.92
N GLY A 709 -72.76 -10.09 -54.07
CA GLY A 709 -71.95 -8.94 -54.52
C GLY A 709 -70.50 -9.27 -54.89
N SER A 710 -69.99 -10.45 -54.51
CA SER A 710 -68.55 -10.78 -54.61
C SER A 710 -68.14 -11.41 -55.95
N SER A 711 -69.06 -11.83 -56.80
CA SER A 711 -68.74 -12.68 -57.96
C SER A 711 -68.32 -11.93 -59.23
N THR A 712 -68.13 -10.60 -59.21
CA THR A 712 -67.76 -9.83 -60.43
C THR A 712 -66.62 -8.81 -60.28
N ALA A 713 -65.90 -8.75 -59.15
CA ALA A 713 -64.82 -7.77 -58.98
C ALA A 713 -63.40 -8.35 -59.17
N THR A 714 -62.65 -7.77 -60.10
CA THR A 714 -61.21 -7.94 -60.32
C THR A 714 -60.39 -7.61 -59.06
N LEU A 715 -59.31 -8.39 -58.80
CA LEU A 715 -58.32 -8.12 -57.74
C LEU A 715 -57.87 -6.66 -57.79
N GLY A 716 -58.30 -5.83 -56.84
CA GLY A 716 -57.80 -4.47 -56.74
C GLY A 716 -58.54 -3.47 -55.86
N THR A 717 -59.86 -3.58 -55.58
CA THR A 717 -60.57 -2.42 -54.97
C THR A 717 -61.74 -2.68 -54.01
N ALA A 718 -62.05 -3.91 -53.56
CA ALA A 718 -63.08 -4.11 -52.52
C ALA A 718 -62.54 -4.98 -51.37
N SER A 719 -62.66 -4.54 -50.12
CA SER A 719 -62.27 -5.36 -48.97
C SER A 719 -63.15 -6.60 -48.92
N GLU A 720 -62.54 -7.78 -48.81
CA GLU A 720 -63.29 -9.02 -48.58
C GLU A 720 -64.19 -8.85 -47.34
N PRO A 721 -65.47 -9.26 -47.41
CA PRO A 721 -66.38 -9.11 -46.27
C PRO A 721 -65.88 -9.96 -45.09
N LEU A 722 -65.90 -9.36 -43.89
CA LEU A 722 -65.56 -10.04 -42.65
C LEU A 722 -66.53 -11.22 -42.42
N PRO A 723 -66.06 -12.35 -41.83
CA PRO A 723 -66.93 -13.49 -41.57
C PRO A 723 -68.05 -13.08 -40.59
N PRO A 724 -69.32 -13.41 -40.89
CA PRO A 724 -70.43 -13.10 -39.99
C PRO A 724 -70.35 -13.95 -38.71
N VAL A 725 -70.72 -13.36 -37.58
CA VAL A 725 -70.76 -14.02 -36.27
C VAL A 725 -72.20 -14.33 -35.91
N TYR A 726 -72.54 -15.59 -35.68
CA TYR A 726 -73.87 -16.04 -35.29
C TYR A 726 -73.86 -16.41 -33.81
N VAL A 727 -74.67 -15.74 -33.00
CA VAL A 727 -74.74 -15.92 -31.56
C VAL A 727 -76.09 -16.52 -31.19
N LEU A 728 -76.08 -17.69 -30.56
CA LEU A 728 -77.30 -18.30 -30.03
C LEU A 728 -77.72 -17.61 -28.73
N VAL A 729 -78.96 -17.11 -28.70
CA VAL A 729 -79.54 -16.44 -27.53
C VAL A 729 -80.43 -17.42 -26.77
N CYS A 730 -80.16 -17.61 -25.48
CA CYS A 730 -80.98 -18.44 -24.60
C CYS A 730 -82.11 -17.63 -23.97
N ASP A 731 -83.18 -17.37 -24.72
CA ASP A 731 -84.40 -16.82 -24.14
C ASP A 731 -85.19 -17.90 -23.37
N PRO A 732 -85.50 -17.69 -22.07
CA PRO A 732 -86.30 -18.62 -21.28
C PRO A 732 -87.67 -18.96 -21.86
N GLY A 733 -88.24 -18.10 -22.71
CA GLY A 733 -89.51 -18.34 -23.40
C GLY A 733 -89.44 -19.40 -24.52
N HIS A 734 -88.24 -19.73 -25.00
CA HIS A 734 -88.04 -20.50 -26.23
C HIS A 734 -87.04 -21.68 -26.09
N TYR A 735 -86.86 -22.20 -24.87
CA TYR A 735 -85.93 -23.32 -24.59
C TYR A 735 -86.13 -24.54 -25.49
N ASP A 736 -87.38 -24.86 -25.88
CA ASP A 736 -87.73 -26.01 -26.72
C ASP A 736 -87.12 -25.92 -28.14
N LEU A 737 -86.81 -24.71 -28.62
CA LEU A 737 -86.25 -24.46 -29.96
C LEU A 737 -84.72 -24.40 -29.98
N LEU A 738 -84.05 -24.37 -28.83
CA LEU A 738 -82.58 -24.19 -28.75
C LEU A 738 -81.78 -25.28 -29.47
N PRO A 739 -82.08 -26.59 -29.37
CA PRO A 739 -81.32 -27.61 -30.09
C PRO A 739 -81.43 -27.44 -31.61
N TYR A 740 -82.61 -27.05 -32.09
CA TYR A 740 -82.85 -26.78 -33.51
C TYR A 740 -82.08 -25.54 -33.96
N LEU A 741 -82.16 -24.44 -33.22
CA LEU A 741 -81.44 -23.19 -33.53
C LEU A 741 -79.92 -23.36 -33.45
N HIS A 742 -79.41 -24.14 -32.50
CA HIS A 742 -77.99 -24.46 -32.39
C HIS A 742 -77.48 -25.23 -33.61
N GLN A 743 -78.17 -26.30 -34.00
CA GLN A 743 -77.79 -27.10 -35.18
C GLN A 743 -77.88 -26.27 -36.47
N GLN A 744 -78.94 -25.50 -36.64
CA GLN A 744 -79.13 -24.68 -37.84
C GLN A 744 -78.18 -23.48 -37.89
N GLY A 745 -77.82 -22.91 -36.74
CA GLY A 745 -76.82 -21.85 -36.63
C GLY A 745 -75.41 -22.33 -36.97
N LEU A 746 -75.03 -23.54 -36.56
CA LEU A 746 -73.78 -24.19 -36.98
C LEU A 746 -73.73 -24.39 -38.49
N VAL A 747 -74.79 -24.96 -39.07
CA VAL A 747 -74.91 -25.18 -40.53
C VAL A 747 -74.84 -23.84 -41.27
N LEU A 748 -75.47 -22.79 -40.73
CA LEU A 748 -75.42 -21.46 -41.32
C LEU A 748 -74.01 -20.85 -41.26
N ALA A 749 -73.29 -21.02 -40.16
CA ALA A 749 -71.91 -20.58 -40.01
C ALA A 749 -70.98 -21.32 -40.98
N GLU A 750 -71.09 -22.65 -41.09
CA GLU A 750 -70.34 -23.46 -42.05
C GLU A 750 -70.61 -23.01 -43.50
N ASN A 751 -71.87 -22.79 -43.87
CA ASN A 751 -72.25 -22.39 -45.22
C ASN A 751 -71.80 -20.97 -45.60
N THR A 752 -71.51 -20.11 -44.62
CA THR A 752 -71.17 -18.70 -44.83
C THR A 752 -69.74 -18.35 -44.41
N CYS A 753 -68.92 -19.36 -44.09
CA CYS A 753 -67.59 -19.21 -43.48
C CYS A 753 -67.61 -18.28 -42.24
N GLY A 754 -68.73 -18.25 -41.53
CA GLY A 754 -68.95 -17.47 -40.32
C GLY A 754 -68.53 -18.20 -39.06
N ILE A 755 -68.62 -17.51 -37.92
CA ILE A 755 -68.27 -18.06 -36.61
C ILE A 755 -69.55 -18.23 -35.79
N PHE A 756 -69.80 -19.44 -35.29
CA PHE A 756 -70.95 -19.71 -34.42
C PHE A 756 -70.54 -19.69 -32.94
N ILE A 757 -71.30 -18.98 -32.11
CA ILE A 757 -71.11 -18.88 -30.67
C ILE A 757 -72.37 -19.42 -29.98
N GLY A 758 -72.26 -20.61 -29.38
CA GLY A 758 -73.32 -21.22 -28.60
C GLY A 758 -73.53 -20.55 -27.24
N ALA A 759 -74.66 -20.87 -26.60
CA ALA A 759 -74.92 -20.50 -25.22
C ALA A 759 -74.18 -21.48 -24.27
N GLY A 760 -73.50 -20.99 -23.24
CA GLY A 760 -72.78 -21.83 -22.25
C GLY A 760 -71.27 -21.93 -22.45
N SER A 761 -70.51 -22.10 -21.36
CA SER A 761 -69.04 -22.20 -21.33
C SER A 761 -68.54 -23.54 -21.87
N SER A 762 -67.46 -23.49 -22.67
CA SER A 762 -66.83 -24.60 -23.37
C SER A 762 -66.08 -25.60 -22.47
N GLU A 763 -66.55 -25.84 -21.25
CA GLU A 763 -65.99 -26.82 -20.31
C GLU A 763 -67.10 -27.44 -19.42
N SER A 764 -68.12 -28.07 -20.02
CA SER A 764 -68.95 -29.06 -19.30
C SER A 764 -69.61 -30.01 -20.30
N GLU A 765 -69.00 -31.17 -20.55
CA GLU A 765 -69.71 -32.31 -21.13
C GLU A 765 -70.67 -32.86 -20.08
N THR A 766 -71.86 -32.27 -19.91
CA THR A 766 -73.05 -32.89 -19.30
C THR A 766 -74.23 -31.92 -19.44
N GLY A 767 -75.29 -32.37 -20.10
CA GLY A 767 -76.47 -31.55 -20.40
C GLY A 767 -77.32 -31.27 -19.17
N ASP A 768 -77.08 -30.13 -18.53
CA ASP A 768 -77.98 -29.57 -17.53
C ASP A 768 -78.00 -28.04 -17.65
N TRP A 769 -79.02 -27.50 -18.33
CA TRP A 769 -79.20 -26.05 -18.55
C TRP A 769 -79.82 -25.36 -17.32
N SER A 770 -79.34 -25.69 -16.11
CA SER A 770 -79.90 -25.17 -14.87
C SER A 770 -78.95 -24.24 -14.11
N ARG A 771 -79.36 -22.97 -14.07
CA ARG A 771 -79.22 -22.00 -12.97
C ARG A 771 -77.82 -21.80 -12.36
N THR A 772 -77.13 -20.78 -12.87
CA THR A 772 -76.36 -19.86 -12.01
C THR A 772 -76.80 -18.43 -12.29
N SER A 773 -77.66 -17.97 -11.40
CA SER A 773 -78.01 -16.57 -11.17
C SER A 773 -76.74 -15.77 -10.86
N ASP A 774 -76.45 -14.79 -11.71
CA ASP A 774 -76.08 -13.42 -11.30
C ASP A 774 -75.88 -12.57 -12.56
N CYS A 775 -76.95 -12.33 -13.31
CA CYS A 775 -77.18 -11.13 -14.13
C CYS A 775 -78.64 -11.13 -14.61
N SER A 776 -79.34 -10.01 -14.45
CA SER A 776 -80.72 -9.78 -14.88
C SER A 776 -80.87 -9.61 -16.40
N SER A 777 -79.92 -10.12 -17.19
CA SER A 777 -79.83 -9.98 -18.64
C SER A 777 -79.84 -11.36 -19.32
N ILE A 778 -80.36 -11.39 -20.55
CA ILE A 778 -80.41 -12.54 -21.46
C ILE A 778 -78.99 -12.99 -21.89
N PHE A 779 -77.96 -12.13 -21.77
CA PHE A 779 -76.57 -12.44 -22.11
C PHE A 779 -75.68 -12.59 -20.86
N GLY A 780 -75.00 -13.74 -20.74
CA GLY A 780 -74.02 -13.96 -19.68
C GLY A 780 -72.68 -13.25 -19.96
N ARG A 781 -72.01 -12.77 -18.90
CA ARG A 781 -70.69 -12.09 -18.98
C ARG A 781 -69.66 -12.87 -19.80
N ASP A 782 -69.56 -14.18 -19.60
CA ASP A 782 -68.60 -15.04 -20.32
C ASP A 782 -68.92 -15.16 -21.81
N GLN A 783 -70.21 -15.16 -22.17
CA GLN A 783 -70.63 -15.18 -23.57
C GLN A 783 -70.25 -13.87 -24.26
N LEU A 784 -70.44 -12.73 -23.59
CA LEU A 784 -70.04 -11.42 -24.08
C LEU A 784 -68.51 -11.29 -24.25
N LEU A 785 -67.71 -11.80 -23.30
CA LEU A 785 -66.25 -11.81 -23.42
C LEU A 785 -65.77 -12.67 -24.60
N ARG A 786 -66.35 -13.87 -24.78
CA ARG A 786 -66.03 -14.73 -25.94
C ARG A 786 -66.38 -14.06 -27.26
N ILE A 787 -67.50 -13.33 -27.32
CA ILE A 787 -67.85 -12.55 -28.50
C ILE A 787 -66.77 -11.50 -28.79
N CYS A 788 -66.34 -10.73 -27.79
CA CYS A 788 -65.27 -9.73 -27.95
C CYS A 788 -63.94 -10.35 -28.42
N ASP A 789 -63.48 -11.44 -27.79
CA ASP A 789 -62.24 -12.13 -28.18
C ASP A 789 -62.31 -12.69 -29.62
N THR A 790 -63.42 -13.33 -29.95
CA THR A 790 -63.63 -13.95 -31.27
C THR A 790 -63.62 -12.91 -32.39
N VAL A 791 -64.32 -11.78 -32.18
CA VAL A 791 -64.38 -10.70 -33.15
C VAL A 791 -63.01 -10.06 -33.35
N CYS A 792 -62.25 -9.85 -32.26
CA CYS A 792 -60.90 -9.30 -32.33
C CYS A 792 -59.90 -10.24 -33.02
N ALA A 793 -59.89 -11.53 -32.66
CA ALA A 793 -58.99 -12.53 -33.24
C ALA A 793 -59.24 -12.71 -34.75
N SER A 794 -60.51 -12.74 -35.16
CA SER A 794 -60.88 -12.87 -36.57
C SER A 794 -60.38 -11.70 -37.44
N GLN A 795 -60.25 -10.50 -36.89
CA GLN A 795 -59.76 -9.33 -37.63
C GLN A 795 -58.23 -9.21 -37.61
N LEU A 796 -57.53 -9.85 -36.66
CA LEU A 796 -56.11 -9.59 -36.38
C LEU A 796 -55.14 -10.72 -36.83
N ASP A 797 -55.59 -11.98 -36.99
CA ASP A 797 -54.70 -13.16 -37.14
C ASP A 797 -54.55 -13.73 -38.59
N ARG A 798 -55.03 -13.04 -39.63
CA ARG A 798 -55.14 -13.60 -41.01
C ARG A 798 -54.02 -13.25 -42.01
N ARG A 799 -52.75 -13.08 -41.61
CA ARG A 799 -51.60 -13.02 -42.56
C ARG A 799 -50.73 -14.29 -42.45
N GLY A 800 -50.83 -15.24 -43.40
CA GLY A 800 -49.97 -16.43 -43.44
C GLY A 800 -48.50 -16.11 -43.74
N ALA A 801 -47.56 -16.63 -42.94
CA ALA A 801 -46.14 -16.28 -42.99
C ALA A 801 -45.28 -17.20 -43.88
N LEU A 802 -44.39 -16.64 -44.71
CA LEU A 802 -43.35 -17.38 -45.46
C LEU A 802 -42.26 -17.90 -44.50
N LYS A 803 -41.54 -18.98 -44.84
CA LYS A 803 -40.46 -19.54 -44.00
C LYS A 803 -39.12 -19.50 -44.72
N ILE A 804 -38.12 -18.81 -44.18
CA ILE A 804 -36.79 -18.67 -44.80
C ILE A 804 -35.72 -19.19 -43.83
N GLN A 805 -34.77 -20.00 -44.31
CA GLN A 805 -33.63 -20.50 -43.51
C GLN A 805 -32.36 -19.73 -43.84
N LEU A 806 -31.74 -19.08 -42.86
CA LEU A 806 -30.41 -18.46 -42.96
C LEU A 806 -29.37 -19.33 -42.25
N SER A 807 -28.30 -19.70 -42.97
CA SER A 807 -27.26 -20.61 -42.48
C SER A 807 -25.86 -19.96 -42.50
N VAL A 808 -25.12 -20.09 -41.40
CA VAL A 808 -23.75 -19.56 -41.21
C VAL A 808 -22.78 -20.64 -40.71
N LEU A 809 -21.47 -20.52 -40.98
CA LEU A 809 -20.47 -21.45 -40.44
C LEU A 809 -19.94 -20.96 -39.08
N CYS A 810 -19.70 -21.91 -38.17
CA CYS A 810 -19.13 -21.61 -36.85
C CYS A 810 -17.66 -21.15 -36.97
N ALA A 811 -17.25 -20.20 -36.14
CA ALA A 811 -15.92 -19.58 -36.17
C ALA A 811 -15.55 -18.85 -37.47
N ASP A 812 -16.53 -18.44 -38.27
CA ASP A 812 -16.24 -17.53 -39.38
C ASP A 812 -15.74 -16.17 -38.87
N PRO A 813 -14.82 -15.51 -39.60
CA PRO A 813 -14.08 -14.34 -39.12
C PRO A 813 -14.91 -13.04 -39.09
N PHE A 814 -16.21 -13.10 -39.36
CA PHE A 814 -17.10 -11.94 -39.31
C PHE A 814 -17.98 -11.95 -38.05
N PRO A 815 -18.21 -10.78 -37.42
CA PRO A 815 -19.09 -10.68 -36.27
C PRO A 815 -20.53 -10.92 -36.69
N LEU A 816 -21.16 -11.94 -36.11
CA LEU A 816 -22.55 -12.31 -36.37
C LEU A 816 -23.53 -11.15 -36.09
N ASP A 817 -23.25 -10.33 -35.08
CA ASP A 817 -24.05 -9.15 -34.74
C ASP A 817 -24.17 -8.18 -35.92
N SER A 818 -23.10 -7.96 -36.68
CA SER A 818 -23.12 -7.07 -37.85
C SER A 818 -23.97 -7.64 -38.97
N LEU A 819 -23.93 -8.97 -39.19
CA LEU A 819 -24.80 -9.65 -40.15
C LEU A 819 -26.27 -9.53 -39.72
N LEU A 820 -26.57 -9.76 -38.44
CA LEU A 820 -27.91 -9.63 -37.90
C LEU A 820 -28.42 -8.19 -37.93
N ILE A 821 -27.58 -7.19 -37.68
CA ILE A 821 -27.93 -5.77 -37.82
C ILE A 821 -28.19 -5.41 -39.30
N ALA A 822 -27.39 -5.91 -40.24
CA ALA A 822 -27.62 -5.67 -41.66
C ALA A 822 -28.95 -6.27 -42.14
N VAL A 823 -29.33 -7.45 -41.62
CA VAL A 823 -30.56 -8.15 -42.01
C VAL A 823 -31.79 -7.68 -41.21
N LEU A 824 -31.65 -7.33 -39.93
CA LEU A 824 -32.76 -7.09 -38.98
C LEU A 824 -32.72 -5.70 -38.30
N GLY A 825 -31.79 -4.82 -38.66
CA GLY A 825 -31.49 -3.56 -37.96
C GLY A 825 -32.63 -2.53 -37.89
N ILE A 826 -32.49 -1.58 -36.98
CA ILE A 826 -33.51 -0.58 -36.58
C ILE A 826 -33.91 0.35 -37.73
N ASP A 827 -32.99 0.64 -38.66
CA ASP A 827 -33.21 1.55 -39.80
C ASP A 827 -33.71 0.84 -41.07
N ASN A 828 -33.99 -0.47 -41.00
CA ASN A 828 -34.47 -1.21 -42.15
C ASN A 828 -35.99 -1.08 -42.29
N GLU A 829 -36.46 -0.10 -43.07
CA GLU A 829 -37.90 0.11 -43.32
C GLU A 829 -38.59 -1.07 -44.02
N VAL A 830 -37.80 -1.99 -44.61
CA VAL A 830 -38.30 -3.14 -45.36
C VAL A 830 -38.57 -4.34 -44.45
N LEU A 831 -37.82 -4.52 -43.35
CA LEU A 831 -37.89 -5.71 -42.48
C LEU A 831 -38.11 -5.32 -41.02
N ARG A 832 -39.35 -5.48 -40.53
CA ARG A 832 -39.71 -5.16 -39.14
C ARG A 832 -39.98 -6.41 -38.32
N ALA A 833 -39.09 -6.74 -37.38
CA ALA A 833 -39.34 -7.82 -36.44
C ALA A 833 -40.59 -7.54 -35.57
N ILE A 834 -41.51 -8.50 -35.52
CA ILE A 834 -42.91 -8.33 -35.08
C ILE A 834 -43.12 -8.78 -33.62
N ARG A 835 -42.49 -9.88 -33.18
CA ARG A 835 -42.71 -10.51 -31.86
C ARG A 835 -41.40 -10.83 -31.15
N ASP A 836 -41.47 -11.03 -29.83
CA ASP A 836 -40.39 -11.58 -29.01
C ASP A 836 -40.21 -13.08 -29.31
N PRO A 837 -39.00 -13.56 -29.68
CA PRO A 837 -38.72 -14.97 -29.99
C PRO A 837 -38.96 -15.94 -28.83
N SER A 838 -39.01 -15.46 -27.59
CA SER A 838 -39.14 -16.29 -26.38
C SER A 838 -40.44 -17.11 -26.30
N GLN A 839 -41.42 -16.87 -27.16
CA GLN A 839 -42.68 -17.61 -27.22
C GLN A 839 -42.82 -18.59 -28.40
N ILE A 840 -41.90 -18.60 -29.37
CA ILE A 840 -42.08 -19.30 -30.67
C ILE A 840 -41.05 -20.42 -30.90
N GLY A 841 -39.88 -20.37 -30.25
CA GLY A 841 -38.83 -21.39 -30.33
C GLY A 841 -37.45 -20.80 -30.63
N VAL A 842 -36.40 -21.58 -30.38
CA VAL A 842 -34.99 -21.14 -30.49
C VAL A 842 -34.61 -20.87 -31.95
N GLY A 843 -34.20 -19.63 -32.27
CA GLY A 843 -33.66 -19.24 -33.57
C GLY A 843 -34.68 -18.80 -34.64
N ILE A 844 -35.96 -18.64 -34.28
CA ILE A 844 -37.02 -18.15 -35.19
C ILE A 844 -37.29 -16.66 -34.91
N VAL A 845 -37.22 -15.84 -35.96
CA VAL A 845 -37.50 -14.41 -35.90
C VAL A 845 -38.65 -14.10 -36.87
N PRO A 846 -39.87 -13.78 -36.37
CA PRO A 846 -40.98 -13.35 -37.23
C PRO A 846 -40.78 -11.88 -37.65
N VAL A 847 -40.79 -11.63 -38.95
CA VAL A 847 -40.49 -10.35 -39.59
C VAL A 847 -41.61 -9.97 -40.55
N ASP A 848 -42.06 -8.71 -40.47
CA ASP A 848 -42.93 -8.11 -41.48
C ASP A 848 -42.04 -7.54 -42.59
N VAL A 849 -42.30 -7.95 -43.83
CA VAL A 849 -41.64 -7.45 -45.03
C VAL A 849 -42.56 -6.45 -45.72
N HIS A 850 -42.11 -5.21 -45.88
CA HIS A 850 -42.83 -4.18 -46.63
C HIS A 850 -42.29 -4.12 -48.06
N PHE A 851 -43.10 -4.49 -49.04
CA PHE A 851 -42.72 -4.49 -50.45
C PHE A 851 -43.89 -4.00 -51.31
N ASN A 852 -43.68 -2.98 -52.16
CA ASN A 852 -44.69 -2.38 -53.02
C ASN A 852 -46.02 -2.03 -52.30
N GLU A 853 -45.94 -1.31 -51.18
CA GLU A 853 -47.10 -0.92 -50.33
C GLU A 853 -47.88 -2.09 -49.69
N GLN A 854 -47.46 -3.34 -49.91
CA GLN A 854 -48.00 -4.53 -49.27
C GLN A 854 -47.09 -5.00 -48.14
N ARG A 855 -47.68 -5.62 -47.09
CA ARG A 855 -46.89 -6.24 -46.01
C ARG A 855 -47.10 -7.76 -45.97
N PHE A 856 -46.00 -8.50 -45.96
CA PHE A 856 -45.97 -9.96 -45.86
C PHE A 856 -45.35 -10.36 -44.52
N SER A 857 -45.85 -11.43 -43.91
CA SER A 857 -45.20 -12.00 -42.71
C SER A 857 -44.19 -13.08 -43.11
N VAL A 858 -43.03 -13.14 -42.45
CA VAL A 858 -41.94 -14.09 -42.72
C VAL A 858 -41.31 -14.61 -41.43
N ASP A 859 -41.25 -15.93 -41.27
CA ASP A 859 -40.50 -16.61 -40.21
C ASP A 859 -39.07 -16.90 -40.69
N LEU A 860 -38.11 -16.07 -40.24
CA LEU A 860 -36.69 -16.25 -40.50
C LEU A 860 -36.06 -17.21 -39.47
N HIS A 861 -35.58 -18.36 -39.94
CA HIS A 861 -34.86 -19.35 -39.14
C HIS A 861 -33.37 -19.13 -39.28
N VAL A 862 -32.71 -18.61 -38.23
CA VAL A 862 -31.27 -18.34 -38.24
C VAL A 862 -30.56 -19.46 -37.50
N GLY A 863 -29.64 -20.17 -38.18
CA GLY A 863 -28.95 -21.31 -37.61
C GLY A 863 -27.56 -21.53 -38.19
N ALA A 864 -26.80 -22.41 -37.56
CA ALA A 864 -25.47 -22.79 -38.05
C ALA A 864 -25.55 -23.98 -39.02
N TYR A 865 -24.62 -24.08 -39.98
CA TYR A 865 -24.63 -25.13 -41.01
C TYR A 865 -24.72 -26.55 -40.43
N HIS A 866 -23.97 -26.84 -39.37
CA HIS A 866 -23.98 -28.16 -38.73
C HIS A 866 -25.36 -28.59 -38.21
N SER A 867 -26.22 -27.64 -37.81
CA SER A 867 -27.58 -27.94 -37.33
C SER A 867 -28.54 -28.33 -38.46
N TRP A 868 -28.24 -27.94 -39.70
CA TRP A 868 -29.12 -28.12 -40.85
C TRP A 868 -28.60 -29.15 -41.86
N LEU A 869 -27.29 -29.16 -42.17
CA LEU A 869 -26.69 -30.00 -43.21
C LEU A 869 -26.96 -31.49 -43.06
N THR A 870 -27.10 -31.98 -41.82
CA THR A 870 -27.41 -33.38 -41.52
C THR A 870 -28.79 -33.58 -40.89
N ALA A 871 -29.64 -32.55 -40.81
CA ALA A 871 -31.01 -32.69 -40.30
C ALA A 871 -31.88 -33.56 -41.23
N LYS A 872 -32.90 -34.23 -40.67
CA LYS A 872 -33.99 -34.81 -41.48
C LYS A 872 -34.83 -33.65 -42.02
N ALA A 873 -35.22 -33.69 -43.29
CA ALA A 873 -36.09 -32.66 -43.86
C ALA A 873 -37.45 -32.70 -43.15
N VAL A 874 -37.68 -31.77 -42.23
CA VAL A 874 -38.95 -31.63 -41.50
C VAL A 874 -39.47 -30.22 -41.79
N ASN A 875 -40.57 -30.14 -42.53
CA ASN A 875 -41.38 -28.96 -42.87
C ASN A 875 -40.89 -28.02 -44.00
N SER A 876 -41.87 -27.39 -44.65
CA SER A 876 -41.78 -26.60 -45.89
C SER A 876 -41.05 -25.26 -45.71
N THR A 877 -39.73 -25.26 -45.80
CA THR A 877 -38.92 -24.03 -45.95
C THR A 877 -39.11 -23.47 -47.35
N HIS A 878 -39.51 -22.21 -47.49
CA HIS A 878 -39.84 -21.58 -48.77
C HIS A 878 -38.62 -20.96 -49.46
N GLY A 879 -37.54 -20.65 -48.73
CA GLY A 879 -36.29 -20.12 -49.30
C GLY A 879 -35.09 -20.29 -48.38
N HIS A 880 -33.88 -20.24 -48.96
CA HIS A 880 -32.61 -20.44 -48.25
C HIS A 880 -31.66 -19.26 -48.47
N VAL A 881 -31.07 -18.74 -47.40
CA VAL A 881 -29.98 -17.77 -47.40
C VAL A 881 -28.73 -18.47 -46.88
N VAL A 882 -27.75 -18.65 -47.77
CA VAL A 882 -26.52 -19.40 -47.52
C VAL A 882 -25.38 -18.39 -47.42
N VAL A 883 -24.85 -18.19 -46.21
CA VAL A 883 -23.82 -17.19 -45.93
C VAL A 883 -22.46 -17.87 -45.81
N TYR A 884 -21.44 -17.33 -46.46
CA TYR A 884 -20.06 -17.81 -46.31
C TYR A 884 -19.05 -16.65 -46.25
N SER A 885 -17.93 -16.89 -45.58
CA SER A 885 -16.77 -16.00 -45.57
C SER A 885 -15.89 -16.26 -46.79
N ALA A 886 -15.58 -15.21 -47.56
CA ALA A 886 -14.67 -15.30 -48.70
C ALA A 886 -13.23 -15.66 -48.28
N ARG A 887 -12.85 -15.42 -47.02
CA ARG A 887 -11.49 -15.66 -46.48
C ARG A 887 -11.26 -17.08 -45.98
N ARG A 888 -12.29 -17.93 -45.96
CA ARG A 888 -12.21 -19.26 -45.31
C ARG A 888 -12.75 -20.36 -46.23
N ALA A 889 -11.85 -21.21 -46.73
CA ALA A 889 -12.19 -22.31 -47.62
C ALA A 889 -13.25 -23.25 -47.02
N ALA A 890 -13.18 -23.54 -45.72
CA ALA A 890 -14.20 -24.31 -45.01
C ALA A 890 -15.60 -23.70 -45.10
N SER A 891 -15.74 -22.38 -45.01
CA SER A 891 -17.01 -21.67 -45.08
C SER A 891 -17.65 -21.84 -46.46
N PHE A 892 -16.85 -21.68 -47.52
CA PHE A 892 -17.29 -21.93 -48.88
C PHE A 892 -17.66 -23.41 -49.12
N ALA A 893 -16.87 -24.36 -48.60
CA ALA A 893 -17.18 -25.80 -48.72
C ALA A 893 -18.51 -26.17 -48.06
N HIS A 894 -18.83 -25.59 -46.89
CA HIS A 894 -20.11 -25.80 -46.22
C HIS A 894 -21.27 -25.15 -46.97
N ALA A 895 -21.09 -23.96 -47.54
CA ALA A 895 -22.08 -23.33 -48.42
C ALA A 895 -22.34 -24.16 -49.68
N ARG A 896 -21.29 -24.70 -50.31
CA ARG A 896 -21.40 -25.58 -51.48
C ARG A 896 -22.15 -26.86 -51.15
N ALA A 897 -21.78 -27.54 -50.05
CA ALA A 897 -22.47 -28.72 -49.57
C ALA A 897 -23.95 -28.43 -49.25
N ALA A 898 -24.24 -27.24 -48.71
CA ALA A 898 -25.59 -26.81 -48.41
C ALA A 898 -26.44 -26.61 -49.66
N VAL A 899 -25.94 -25.88 -50.65
CA VAL A 899 -26.64 -25.68 -51.91
C VAL A 899 -26.87 -27.00 -52.63
N SER A 900 -25.84 -27.86 -52.70
CA SER A 900 -25.95 -29.20 -53.29
C SER A 900 -27.10 -29.99 -52.64
N ARG A 901 -27.17 -29.97 -51.31
CA ARG A 901 -28.27 -30.57 -50.55
C ARG A 901 -29.64 -29.99 -50.91
N VAL A 902 -29.80 -28.66 -50.99
CA VAL A 902 -31.10 -28.04 -51.34
C VAL A 902 -31.55 -28.48 -52.72
N LEU A 903 -30.61 -28.58 -53.68
CA LEU A 903 -30.89 -29.01 -55.04
C LEU A 903 -31.29 -30.49 -55.11
N ASP A 904 -30.62 -31.36 -54.35
CA ASP A 904 -30.94 -32.79 -54.25
C ASP A 904 -32.30 -33.04 -53.59
N ASP A 905 -32.57 -32.41 -52.44
CA ASP A 905 -33.82 -32.56 -51.67
C ASP A 905 -35.02 -31.86 -52.37
N GLY A 906 -34.77 -30.76 -53.11
CA GLY A 906 -35.77 -29.80 -53.60
C GLY A 906 -36.15 -29.91 -55.07
N CYS A 907 -35.73 -30.95 -55.79
CA CYS A 907 -35.94 -31.10 -57.24
C CYS A 907 -37.44 -31.08 -57.68
N ARG A 908 -38.40 -31.13 -56.75
CA ARG A 908 -39.85 -31.10 -57.03
C ARG A 908 -40.67 -30.07 -56.22
N THR A 909 -40.05 -29.16 -55.46
CA THR A 909 -40.73 -28.22 -54.55
C THR A 909 -40.32 -26.77 -54.77
N LEU A 910 -41.11 -25.79 -54.28
CA LEU A 910 -40.76 -24.35 -54.31
C LEU A 910 -39.43 -24.03 -53.60
N THR A 911 -39.00 -24.91 -52.69
CA THR A 911 -37.78 -24.81 -51.88
C THR A 911 -36.50 -24.74 -52.71
N GLY A 912 -36.44 -25.41 -53.87
CA GLY A 912 -35.27 -25.43 -54.76
C GLY A 912 -35.17 -24.23 -55.71
N LYS A 913 -36.16 -23.32 -55.70
CA LYS A 913 -36.24 -22.18 -56.64
C LYS A 913 -35.83 -20.84 -56.02
N ALA A 914 -35.59 -20.77 -54.70
CA ALA A 914 -35.27 -19.54 -53.98
C ALA A 914 -34.06 -19.75 -53.05
N ILE A 915 -32.86 -19.60 -53.61
CA ILE A 915 -31.58 -19.66 -52.89
C ILE A 915 -30.85 -18.33 -53.07
N LEU A 916 -30.48 -17.68 -51.98
CA LEU A 916 -29.63 -16.50 -51.95
C LEU A 916 -28.27 -16.88 -51.37
N LEU A 917 -27.20 -16.63 -52.13
CA LEU A 917 -25.83 -16.78 -51.65
C LEU A 917 -25.32 -15.42 -51.19
N VAL A 918 -24.77 -15.37 -49.97
CA VAL A 918 -24.21 -14.16 -49.39
C VAL A 918 -22.74 -14.42 -49.08
N ALA A 919 -21.85 -13.75 -49.83
CA ALA A 919 -20.43 -13.74 -49.55
C ALA A 919 -20.11 -12.56 -48.62
N VAL A 920 -19.47 -12.84 -47.48
CA VAL A 920 -18.98 -11.81 -46.55
C VAL A 920 -17.49 -11.62 -46.78
N ALA A 921 -17.10 -10.38 -47.09
CA ALA A 921 -15.72 -9.97 -47.37
C ALA A 921 -15.47 -8.56 -46.81
N ASP A 922 -14.22 -8.22 -46.52
CA ASP A 922 -13.83 -6.86 -46.14
C ASP A 922 -13.64 -5.99 -47.40
N MET A 923 -13.76 -4.66 -47.28
CA MET A 923 -13.64 -3.71 -48.41
C MET A 923 -12.33 -3.83 -49.22
N GLN A 924 -11.28 -4.46 -48.68
CA GLN A 924 -10.00 -4.64 -49.37
C GLN A 924 -9.95 -5.87 -50.30
N ASP A 925 -10.87 -6.82 -50.18
CA ASP A 925 -10.71 -8.15 -50.80
C ASP A 925 -11.36 -8.28 -52.20
N TYR A 926 -12.17 -7.31 -52.65
CA TYR A 926 -12.98 -7.45 -53.87
C TYR A 926 -12.20 -7.21 -55.19
N PHE A 927 -10.94 -6.78 -55.15
CA PHE A 927 -10.16 -6.38 -56.34
C PHE A 927 -8.73 -6.95 -56.43
N SER A 928 -8.33 -7.90 -55.59
CA SER A 928 -6.94 -8.40 -55.57
C SER A 928 -6.67 -9.60 -56.48
N ASP A 929 -7.69 -10.21 -57.09
CA ASP A 929 -7.54 -11.36 -57.99
C ASP A 929 -7.65 -11.00 -59.49
N GLU A 930 -7.16 -9.83 -59.90
CA GLU A 930 -6.70 -9.65 -61.28
C GLU A 930 -5.16 -9.72 -61.32
N VAL A 931 -4.68 -10.75 -62.03
CA VAL A 931 -3.31 -11.02 -62.47
C VAL A 931 -2.43 -11.84 -61.52
N ASN A 932 -2.53 -13.17 -61.64
CA ASN A 932 -1.43 -14.04 -62.08
C ASN A 932 -1.91 -15.49 -62.23
N PHE A 933 -2.26 -15.87 -63.46
CA PHE A 933 -2.16 -17.25 -63.92
C PHE A 933 -0.77 -17.50 -64.48
#